data_AF-A0AAV5YWZ8-F1
#
_entry.id   AF-A0AAV5YWZ8-F1
#
_cell.length_a   1.000
_cell.length_b   1.000
_cell.length_c   1.000
_cell.angle_alpha   90.00
_cell.angle_beta   90.00
_cell.angle_gamma   90.00
#
_symmetry.space_group_name_H-M   'P 1'
#
loop_
_entity.id
_entity.type
_entity.pdbx_description
1 polymer ?
#
loop_
_entity_poly.entity_id
_entity_poly.type
_entity_poly.pdbx_seq_one_letter_code
_entity_poly.pdbx_strand_id
1 'polypeptide(L)'
;MSGMDRRSFFKIVATTGAAAAAGGCGQSAEQLIPYVIPPDNIVPGVPAYFASVCRECPSGCGVVAKNRDGRVIKLEGNPDHPTNTGALCVLGHAGLQALYHPDRFRGPLSGGKPVAWADAEKQLADKLGALAKGRQGARVAVVSGLETGSLARLMDEWVRLLGARTRIAYEPLGYEALRASNRVAFGRDAIPDYAIGEATYLVSFGADFLETWLNSEGYTADFSRMHAFFQGKQGTFVHVEPRMSLTAANADEWLRNAPGTEGALALAMLKVIVDEGLHASGADLATLRAAVRAADVEAAATASGVPAETIKRVARDLAKAKAGLVLGGGMAATSTTSTEALVAVNLLNTAIGAVGTRVRFGAASPFSRVSPYSDMVGLTQAMAAGQIEVLVLVDVNPVYAMPPKSGFAEALAKVPLVVSLASRPNETTARAHLVLPTLHALEAWGDYASEDGVLGLMQPTMGPVEIDGKPVAAKATGDVFLGVGRQALGLEDGKGPLKWASFQDFLREEWQKTAKDYGNTGPFTEFWEAALRRGGVWRTGTAPAVSLRPEAGRIQAAAPRLEGDGSHALVIYPSGRFYDGRGGDLPWLHEVPDSITQVAWDSWLEVPAETAKEMGIARGDLVKVTSPHGAIELPAYPTELVHPGVVAVAMGQGHKYTGTFAQQGNAAAGTASQANFLNVGVNPIELLPAAPDPASGGLPLLAVKVSLAKTGGRRPLAIPQAQFDQDDREIAQWVQLGAARELELRGKPPEDADHPRMYPPVKYPEYRWGMTVDVDRCTGCQACVVACQSENNVPTVGKAQVAYGRIQHWLRVERWQEGTSAKPVNMFLPMFCQHCEIAPCEPVCPVYAAYHTREGLNGQVYNRCVGTRYCGNNCPYHVRKFNWFNYTWTAPLDLQLNPDVTVRQLGVMEKCTMCVQRIEGAKSAAREAGRPVRDGDMQTACQQTCPTRAITFGNRKDGESLVSKLSHSARSYHVLHELGTLPGVSYLKKVVRAEPAGGHGKAGH
;
A
#
# COMPACT_ATOMS: atom_id res chain seq x y z
N MET A 1 17.99 -63.77 43.45
CA MET A 1 17.39 -64.82 42.58
C MET A 1 15.88 -64.68 42.73
N SER A 2 15.05 -64.53 41.70
CA SER A 2 15.14 -64.76 40.25
C SER A 2 14.64 -63.50 39.53
N GLY A 3 15.41 -62.91 38.63
CA GLY A 3 15.42 -63.37 37.25
C GLY A 3 14.21 -62.80 36.51
N MET A 4 14.22 -61.49 36.24
CA MET A 4 13.34 -60.96 35.20
C MET A 4 13.81 -61.59 33.90
N ASP A 5 13.10 -62.63 33.45
CA ASP A 5 13.45 -63.36 32.24
C ASP A 5 13.40 -62.40 31.04
N ARG A 6 14.31 -62.58 30.07
CA ARG A 6 14.41 -61.73 28.87
C ARG A 6 13.06 -61.56 28.16
N ARG A 7 12.23 -62.61 28.17
CA ARG A 7 10.86 -62.64 27.63
C ARG A 7 9.88 -61.81 28.45
N SER A 8 10.04 -61.74 29.77
CA SER A 8 9.26 -60.89 30.67
C SER A 8 9.65 -59.41 30.52
N PHE A 9 10.93 -59.10 30.33
CA PHE A 9 11.40 -57.75 29.96
C PHE A 9 10.89 -57.32 28.57
N PHE A 10 10.98 -58.19 27.55
CA PHE A 10 10.44 -57.91 26.23
C PHE A 10 8.92 -57.84 26.21
N LYS A 11 8.20 -58.58 27.06
CA LYS A 11 6.75 -58.40 27.23
C LYS A 11 6.47 -57.01 27.79
N ILE A 12 7.09 -56.58 28.88
CA ILE A 12 6.88 -55.24 29.44
C ILE A 12 7.25 -54.15 28.41
N VAL A 13 8.41 -54.24 27.76
CA VAL A 13 8.80 -53.27 26.71
C VAL A 13 7.86 -53.34 25.50
N ALA A 14 7.30 -54.49 25.14
CA ALA A 14 6.32 -54.60 24.06
C ALA A 14 4.93 -54.09 24.47
N THR A 15 4.48 -54.29 25.72
CA THR A 15 3.17 -53.78 26.18
C THR A 15 3.23 -52.29 26.49
N THR A 16 4.33 -51.79 27.08
CA THR A 16 4.56 -50.36 27.33
C THR A 16 4.97 -49.63 26.05
N GLY A 17 5.69 -50.30 25.15
CA GLY A 17 6.01 -49.81 23.80
C GLY A 17 4.82 -49.81 22.85
N ALA A 18 3.90 -50.78 22.94
CA ALA A 18 2.65 -50.77 22.17
C ALA A 18 1.65 -49.73 22.69
N ALA A 19 1.58 -49.48 24.02
CA ALA A 19 0.77 -48.40 24.56
C ALA A 19 1.34 -47.00 24.23
N ALA A 20 2.67 -46.85 24.27
CA ALA A 20 3.34 -45.62 23.82
C ALA A 20 3.27 -45.42 22.29
N ALA A 21 3.31 -46.50 21.50
CA ALA A 21 3.13 -46.45 20.04
C ALA A 21 1.66 -46.23 19.64
N ALA A 22 0.68 -46.71 20.41
CA ALA A 22 -0.73 -46.45 20.17
C ALA A 22 -1.13 -45.00 20.50
N GLY A 23 -0.47 -44.36 21.48
CA GLY A 23 -0.61 -42.93 21.74
C GLY A 23 0.12 -42.03 20.73
N GLY A 24 1.16 -42.56 20.06
CA GLY A 24 1.98 -41.84 19.08
C GLY A 24 1.54 -41.97 17.61
N CYS A 25 0.60 -42.89 17.29
CA CYS A 25 0.15 -43.19 15.92
C CYS A 25 -1.37 -43.04 15.72
N GLY A 26 -2.07 -42.32 16.59
CA GLY A 26 -3.45 -41.90 16.33
C GLY A 26 -3.46 -40.51 15.69
N GLN A 27 -3.73 -40.40 14.39
CA GLN A 27 -4.32 -39.15 13.89
C GLN A 27 -5.57 -38.92 14.74
N SER A 28 -5.65 -37.77 15.43
CA SER A 28 -6.91 -37.34 16.04
C SER A 28 -8.00 -37.48 14.99
N ALA A 29 -9.12 -38.13 15.32
CA ALA A 29 -10.21 -38.29 14.38
C ALA A 29 -10.67 -36.91 13.90
N GLU A 30 -10.35 -36.56 12.65
CA GLU A 30 -10.83 -35.33 12.03
C GLU A 30 -12.34 -35.44 11.82
N GLN A 31 -13.09 -34.45 12.30
CA GLN A 31 -14.53 -34.41 12.16
C GLN A 31 -14.90 -33.67 10.87
N LEU A 32 -15.65 -34.33 9.98
CA LEU A 32 -16.28 -33.69 8.84
C LEU A 32 -17.68 -33.24 9.26
N ILE A 33 -17.86 -31.93 9.41
CA ILE A 33 -19.13 -31.34 9.85
C ILE A 33 -19.83 -30.71 8.64
N PRO A 34 -20.91 -31.30 8.11
CA PRO A 34 -21.68 -30.69 7.03
C PRO A 34 -22.52 -29.52 7.54
N TYR A 35 -22.96 -28.65 6.63
CA TYR A 35 -23.99 -27.67 6.95
C TYR A 35 -25.25 -28.36 7.45
N VAL A 36 -25.85 -27.83 8.53
CA VAL A 36 -27.16 -28.28 9.02
C VAL A 36 -28.23 -27.99 7.96
N ILE A 37 -28.16 -26.81 7.35
CA ILE A 37 -28.97 -26.41 6.20
C ILE A 37 -27.99 -25.85 5.15
N PRO A 38 -27.73 -26.57 4.05
CA PRO A 38 -26.83 -26.08 3.02
C PRO A 38 -27.47 -24.89 2.30
N PRO A 39 -26.77 -23.76 2.14
CA PRO A 39 -27.29 -22.64 1.36
C PRO A 39 -27.22 -22.96 -0.14
N ASP A 40 -28.25 -22.58 -0.89
CA ASP A 40 -28.41 -22.91 -2.32
C ASP A 40 -27.27 -22.40 -3.21
N ASN A 41 -26.51 -21.41 -2.75
CA ASN A 41 -25.46 -20.71 -3.47
C ASN A 41 -24.03 -21.10 -3.05
N ILE A 42 -23.84 -22.05 -2.13
CA ILE A 42 -22.51 -22.55 -1.75
C ILE A 42 -22.39 -24.01 -2.12
N VAL A 43 -21.40 -24.31 -2.96
CA VAL A 43 -20.96 -25.68 -3.24
C VAL A 43 -19.66 -25.92 -2.46
N PRO A 44 -19.65 -26.82 -1.46
CA PRO A 44 -18.45 -27.10 -0.69
C PRO A 44 -17.24 -27.40 -1.57
N GLY A 45 -16.13 -26.70 -1.35
CA GLY A 45 -14.93 -26.90 -2.16
C GLY A 45 -14.89 -26.12 -3.48
N VAL A 46 -15.91 -25.32 -3.81
CA VAL A 46 -15.90 -24.37 -4.94
C VAL A 46 -15.88 -22.94 -4.39
N PRO A 47 -14.92 -22.09 -4.79
CA PRO A 47 -14.87 -20.73 -4.28
C PRO A 47 -15.98 -19.85 -4.89
N ALA A 48 -16.58 -18.99 -4.08
CA ALA A 48 -17.42 -17.89 -4.53
C ALA A 48 -16.62 -16.58 -4.56
N TYR A 49 -16.95 -15.67 -5.46
CA TYR A 49 -16.26 -14.40 -5.63
C TYR A 49 -17.25 -13.25 -5.44
N PHE A 50 -16.94 -12.33 -4.52
CA PHE A 50 -17.79 -11.19 -4.19
C PHE A 50 -17.06 -9.88 -4.43
N ALA A 51 -17.69 -8.94 -5.13
CA ALA A 51 -17.12 -7.62 -5.37
C ALA A 51 -17.43 -6.67 -4.19
N SER A 52 -16.44 -6.02 -3.60
CA SER A 52 -16.61 -5.07 -2.50
C SER A 52 -15.60 -3.93 -2.63
N VAL A 53 -15.40 -3.13 -1.57
CA VAL A 53 -14.46 -2.00 -1.55
C VAL A 53 -13.45 -2.18 -0.42
N CYS A 54 -12.16 -1.95 -0.73
CA CYS A 54 -11.08 -1.88 0.24
C CYS A 54 -11.17 -0.59 1.06
N ARG A 55 -11.07 -0.69 2.38
CA ARG A 55 -11.09 0.45 3.32
C ARG A 55 -9.79 0.60 4.12
N GLU A 56 -8.73 -0.09 3.71
CA GLU A 56 -7.41 0.04 4.34
C GLU A 56 -6.73 1.38 4.02
N CYS A 57 -7.22 2.15 3.05
CA CYS A 57 -6.83 3.55 2.80
C CYS A 57 -8.03 4.34 2.23
N PRO A 58 -7.95 5.67 2.15
CA PRO A 58 -9.04 6.49 1.63
C PRO A 58 -9.26 6.41 0.11
N SER A 59 -8.37 5.75 -0.64
CA SER A 59 -8.50 5.63 -2.11
C SER A 59 -9.71 4.81 -2.55
N GLY A 60 -10.22 3.90 -1.70
CA GLY A 60 -11.45 3.15 -1.99
C GLY A 60 -11.34 2.19 -3.18
N CYS A 61 -10.25 1.44 -3.31
CA CYS A 61 -10.07 0.49 -4.41
C CYS A 61 -11.14 -0.62 -4.40
N GLY A 62 -11.67 -0.99 -5.56
CA GLY A 62 -12.59 -2.13 -5.67
C GLY A 62 -11.84 -3.45 -5.50
N VAL A 63 -12.42 -4.38 -4.75
CA VAL A 63 -11.85 -5.71 -4.49
C VAL A 63 -12.78 -6.83 -4.90
N VAL A 64 -12.22 -7.98 -5.22
CA VAL A 64 -12.93 -9.24 -5.35
C VAL A 64 -12.42 -10.17 -4.25
N ALA A 65 -13.30 -10.53 -3.33
CA ALA A 65 -13.02 -11.44 -2.23
C ALA A 65 -13.30 -12.89 -2.66
N LYS A 66 -12.26 -13.74 -2.65
CA LYS A 66 -12.38 -15.20 -2.80
C LYS A 66 -12.91 -15.75 -1.48
N ASN A 67 -14.18 -16.11 -1.43
CA ASN A 67 -14.82 -16.78 -0.31
C ASN A 67 -14.80 -18.30 -0.54
N ARG A 68 -14.40 -19.05 0.50
CA ARG A 68 -14.43 -20.50 0.53
C ARG A 68 -15.29 -20.93 1.71
N ASP A 69 -16.42 -21.55 1.42
CA ASP A 69 -17.32 -22.15 2.42
C ASP A 69 -17.71 -21.18 3.56
N GLY A 70 -17.89 -19.89 3.24
CA GLY A 70 -18.32 -18.86 4.18
C GLY A 70 -17.21 -17.97 4.74
N ARG A 71 -15.93 -18.23 4.46
CA ARG A 71 -14.79 -17.37 4.89
C ARG A 71 -14.00 -16.80 3.72
N VAL A 72 -13.53 -15.57 3.84
CA VAL A 72 -12.66 -14.95 2.83
C VAL A 72 -11.22 -15.45 2.99
N ILE A 73 -10.58 -15.87 1.91
CA ILE A 73 -9.21 -16.43 1.95
C ILE A 73 -8.20 -15.65 1.10
N LYS A 74 -8.69 -14.79 0.21
CA LYS A 74 -7.84 -13.96 -0.65
C LYS A 74 -8.64 -12.74 -1.11
N LEU A 75 -7.96 -11.59 -1.15
CA LEU A 75 -8.46 -10.38 -1.80
C LEU A 75 -7.67 -10.16 -3.09
N GLU A 76 -8.36 -9.82 -4.17
CA GLU A 76 -7.77 -9.37 -5.42
C GLU A 76 -8.40 -8.03 -5.82
N GLY A 77 -7.76 -7.26 -6.70
CA GLY A 77 -8.39 -6.06 -7.23
C GLY A 77 -9.54 -6.41 -8.17
N ASN A 78 -10.59 -5.60 -8.19
CA ASN A 78 -11.70 -5.74 -9.13
C ASN A 78 -11.32 -5.18 -10.51
N PRO A 79 -11.26 -6.00 -11.57
CA PRO A 79 -10.91 -5.54 -12.93
C PRO A 79 -11.85 -4.48 -13.48
N ASP A 80 -13.12 -4.48 -13.05
CA ASP A 80 -14.13 -3.55 -13.52
C ASP A 80 -14.06 -2.19 -12.83
N HIS A 81 -13.45 -2.12 -11.63
CA HIS A 81 -13.46 -0.90 -10.82
C HIS A 81 -12.44 0.14 -11.35
N PRO A 82 -12.87 1.38 -11.67
CA PRO A 82 -12.01 2.38 -12.33
C PRO A 82 -10.75 2.76 -11.55
N THR A 83 -10.83 2.81 -10.22
CA THR A 83 -9.73 3.28 -9.36
C THR A 83 -8.46 2.42 -9.49
N ASN A 84 -8.59 1.10 -9.64
CA ASN A 84 -7.47 0.17 -9.57
C ASN A 84 -7.40 -0.85 -10.72
N THR A 85 -8.45 -1.01 -11.52
CA THR A 85 -8.47 -1.82 -12.76
C THR A 85 -7.93 -3.26 -12.58
N GLY A 86 -8.22 -3.88 -11.44
CA GLY A 86 -7.82 -5.25 -11.11
C GLY A 86 -6.58 -5.39 -10.23
N ALA A 87 -5.81 -4.32 -10.02
CA ALA A 87 -4.62 -4.35 -9.17
C ALA A 87 -4.97 -4.13 -7.68
N LEU A 88 -4.11 -4.58 -6.77
CA LEU A 88 -4.27 -4.37 -5.34
C LEU A 88 -2.90 -4.16 -4.68
N CYS A 89 -2.81 -3.25 -3.73
CA CYS A 89 -1.56 -2.91 -3.05
C CYS A 89 -1.29 -3.78 -1.83
N VAL A 90 -0.11 -3.60 -1.21
CA VAL A 90 0.29 -4.35 -0.02
C VAL A 90 -0.70 -4.18 1.14
N LEU A 91 -1.22 -2.96 1.36
CA LEU A 91 -2.26 -2.67 2.35
C LEU A 91 -3.56 -3.42 2.03
N GLY A 92 -4.01 -3.39 0.77
CA GLY A 92 -5.22 -4.06 0.35
C GLY A 92 -5.19 -5.58 0.56
N HIS A 93 -4.05 -6.25 0.32
CA HIS A 93 -3.91 -7.67 0.69
C HIS A 93 -3.92 -7.87 2.21
N ALA A 94 -3.24 -7.00 2.96
CA ALA A 94 -3.18 -7.05 4.41
C ALA A 94 -4.52 -6.78 5.11
N GLY A 95 -5.53 -6.23 4.41
CA GLY A 95 -6.90 -6.13 4.92
C GLY A 95 -7.51 -7.47 5.36
N LEU A 96 -6.99 -8.60 4.85
CA LEU A 96 -7.36 -9.93 5.34
C LEU A 96 -6.86 -10.19 6.78
N GLN A 97 -5.69 -9.67 7.13
CA GLN A 97 -5.16 -9.70 8.49
C GLN A 97 -5.88 -8.72 9.42
N ALA A 98 -6.41 -7.61 8.89
CA ALA A 98 -7.26 -6.70 9.65
C ALA A 98 -8.63 -7.35 9.97
N LEU A 99 -9.24 -8.04 9.00
CA LEU A 99 -10.47 -8.83 9.18
C LEU A 99 -10.30 -9.91 10.26
N TYR A 100 -9.23 -10.70 10.17
CA TYR A 100 -8.91 -11.80 11.07
C TYR A 100 -7.98 -11.41 12.21
N HIS A 101 -7.94 -10.13 12.59
CA HIS A 101 -7.01 -9.67 13.62
C HIS A 101 -7.39 -10.26 15.00
N PRO A 102 -6.48 -10.93 15.73
CA PRO A 102 -6.83 -11.59 16.99
C PRO A 102 -7.26 -10.64 18.13
N ASP A 103 -6.80 -9.39 18.09
CA ASP A 103 -7.17 -8.36 19.08
C ASP A 103 -8.48 -7.62 18.76
N ARG A 104 -9.26 -8.04 17.74
CA ARG A 104 -10.57 -7.41 17.50
C ARG A 104 -11.45 -7.44 18.75
N PHE A 105 -12.20 -6.36 18.98
CA PHE A 105 -13.07 -6.29 20.14
C PHE A 105 -14.16 -7.36 20.06
N ARG A 106 -14.28 -8.18 21.12
CA ARG A 106 -15.26 -9.27 21.21
C ARG A 106 -16.68 -8.79 21.49
N GLY A 107 -16.83 -7.57 22.01
CA GLY A 107 -18.11 -6.95 22.37
C GLY A 107 -17.90 -5.57 23.01
N PRO A 108 -18.97 -4.81 23.30
CA PRO A 108 -18.88 -3.48 23.86
C PRO A 108 -18.16 -3.44 25.21
N LEU A 109 -17.41 -2.37 25.43
CA LEU A 109 -16.68 -2.14 26.69
C LEU A 109 -17.09 -0.79 27.28
N SER A 110 -17.39 -0.75 28.58
CA SER A 110 -17.59 0.49 29.35
C SER A 110 -16.60 0.53 30.51
N GLY A 111 -15.77 1.58 30.58
CA GLY A 111 -14.66 1.66 31.53
C GLY A 111 -13.68 0.48 31.42
N GLY A 112 -13.48 -0.05 30.21
CA GLY A 112 -12.63 -1.22 29.94
C GLY A 112 -13.24 -2.57 30.31
N LYS A 113 -14.51 -2.62 30.76
CA LYS A 113 -15.20 -3.87 31.14
C LYS A 113 -16.27 -4.24 30.13
N PRO A 114 -16.46 -5.53 29.81
CA PRO A 114 -17.57 -5.97 28.96
C PRO A 114 -18.93 -5.50 29.46
N VAL A 115 -19.77 -5.03 28.54
CA VAL A 115 -21.14 -4.57 28.80
C VAL A 115 -22.06 -5.05 27.67
N ALA A 116 -23.35 -5.23 27.95
CA ALA A 116 -24.32 -5.60 26.93
C ALA A 116 -24.54 -4.43 25.94
N TRP A 117 -24.84 -4.75 24.67
CA TRP A 117 -25.11 -3.75 23.63
C TRP A 117 -26.22 -2.77 24.01
N ALA A 118 -27.32 -3.26 24.56
CA ALA A 118 -28.44 -2.41 24.97
C ALA A 118 -28.04 -1.38 26.04
N ASP A 119 -27.21 -1.79 27.02
CA ASP A 119 -26.72 -0.91 28.07
C ASP A 119 -25.70 0.10 27.53
N ALA A 120 -24.83 -0.33 26.62
CA ALA A 120 -23.85 0.52 25.95
C ALA A 120 -24.51 1.60 25.09
N GLU A 121 -25.50 1.22 24.26
CA GLU A 121 -26.27 2.15 23.43
C GLU A 121 -27.08 3.10 24.30
N LYS A 122 -27.71 2.59 25.37
CA LYS A 122 -28.45 3.41 26.32
C LYS A 122 -27.55 4.43 27.04
N GLN A 123 -26.35 4.05 27.45
CA GLN A 123 -25.40 4.95 28.10
C GLN A 123 -25.09 6.17 27.22
N LEU A 124 -24.86 5.95 25.92
CA LEU A 124 -24.62 7.03 24.97
C LEU A 124 -25.91 7.82 24.67
N ALA A 125 -26.99 7.11 24.35
CA ALA A 125 -28.26 7.72 23.96
C ALA A 125 -28.87 8.60 25.05
N ASP A 126 -28.82 8.18 26.32
CA ASP A 126 -29.33 8.96 27.45
C ASP A 126 -28.59 10.29 27.58
N LYS A 127 -27.25 10.27 27.44
CA LYS A 127 -26.42 11.47 27.53
C LYS A 127 -26.68 12.43 26.37
N LEU A 128 -26.80 11.90 25.15
CA LEU A 128 -27.12 12.68 23.96
C LEU A 128 -28.54 13.27 24.04
N GLY A 129 -29.51 12.47 24.48
CA GLY A 129 -30.91 12.91 24.63
C GLY A 129 -31.06 14.00 25.69
N ALA A 130 -30.32 13.93 26.79
CA ALA A 130 -30.28 14.99 27.79
C ALA A 130 -29.75 16.31 27.21
N LEU A 131 -28.65 16.26 26.44
CA LEU A 131 -28.08 17.44 25.78
C LEU A 131 -29.00 18.01 24.70
N ALA A 132 -29.62 17.17 23.88
CA ALA A 132 -30.56 17.58 22.85
C ALA A 132 -31.79 18.27 23.45
N LYS A 133 -32.42 17.68 24.47
CA LYS A 133 -33.56 18.27 25.20
C LYS A 133 -33.20 19.61 25.85
N GLY A 134 -31.99 19.72 26.39
CA GLY A 134 -31.45 20.97 26.96
C GLY A 134 -31.02 22.02 25.93
N ARG A 135 -31.13 21.75 24.62
CA ARG A 135 -30.58 22.58 23.52
C ARG A 135 -29.08 22.84 23.64
N GLN A 136 -28.35 21.86 24.17
CA GLN A 136 -26.90 21.88 24.37
C GLN A 136 -26.15 20.96 23.39
N GLY A 137 -26.74 20.69 22.21
CA GLY A 137 -26.17 19.81 21.19
C GLY A 137 -24.74 20.19 20.80
N ALA A 138 -24.39 21.49 20.77
CA ALA A 138 -23.04 21.99 20.46
C ALA A 138 -21.93 21.51 21.42
N ARG A 139 -22.29 20.83 22.51
CA ARG A 139 -21.37 20.14 23.43
C ARG A 139 -21.06 18.69 23.00
N VAL A 140 -21.61 18.26 21.86
CA VAL A 140 -21.33 16.99 21.20
C VAL A 140 -20.46 17.24 19.97
N ALA A 141 -19.39 16.45 19.83
CA ALA A 141 -18.52 16.46 18.65
C ALA A 141 -18.37 15.04 18.08
N VAL A 142 -18.28 14.95 16.76
CA VAL A 142 -18.05 13.70 16.03
C VAL A 142 -16.81 13.86 15.16
N VAL A 143 -15.85 12.93 15.32
CA VAL A 143 -14.67 12.83 14.47
C VAL A 143 -14.70 11.45 13.82
N SER A 144 -14.64 11.40 12.49
CA SER A 144 -14.58 10.16 11.72
C SER A 144 -13.37 10.14 10.82
N GLY A 145 -12.99 8.96 10.33
CA GLY A 145 -12.11 8.87 9.15
C GLY A 145 -12.76 9.51 7.92
N LEU A 146 -12.06 9.49 6.79
CA LEU A 146 -12.63 9.90 5.51
C LEU A 146 -13.68 8.90 5.02
N GLU A 147 -14.91 9.10 5.48
CA GLU A 147 -16.10 8.42 5.02
C GLU A 147 -16.81 9.22 3.93
N THR A 148 -17.33 8.50 2.95
CA THR A 148 -18.12 9.05 1.84
C THR A 148 -19.45 8.29 1.71
N GLY A 149 -20.15 8.42 0.59
CA GLY A 149 -21.35 7.65 0.33
C GLY A 149 -22.47 7.88 1.36
N SER A 150 -23.25 6.84 1.58
CA SER A 150 -24.42 6.80 2.44
C SER A 150 -24.04 6.90 3.92
N LEU A 151 -22.93 6.29 4.35
CA LEU A 151 -22.51 6.37 5.76
C LEU A 151 -22.17 7.80 6.17
N ALA A 152 -21.44 8.55 5.33
CA ALA A 152 -21.17 9.97 5.59
C ALA A 152 -22.46 10.79 5.70
N ARG A 153 -23.41 10.58 4.78
CA ARG A 153 -24.71 11.27 4.80
C ARG A 153 -25.50 10.97 6.07
N LEU A 154 -25.50 9.72 6.53
CA LEU A 154 -26.15 9.33 7.78
C LEU A 154 -25.52 10.03 8.99
N MET A 155 -24.19 10.06 9.08
CA MET A 155 -23.50 10.74 10.18
C MET A 155 -23.75 12.25 10.18
N ASP A 156 -23.75 12.89 9.01
CA ASP A 156 -24.03 14.32 8.87
C ASP A 156 -25.47 14.67 9.28
N GLU A 157 -26.43 13.82 8.88
CA GLU A 157 -27.83 13.96 9.31
C GLU A 157 -27.99 13.74 10.82
N TRP A 158 -27.28 12.77 11.40
CA TRP A 158 -27.28 12.52 12.84
C TRP A 158 -26.75 13.72 13.63
N VAL A 159 -25.65 14.32 13.18
CA VAL A 159 -25.09 15.56 13.74
C VAL A 159 -26.11 16.70 13.67
N ARG A 160 -26.76 16.87 12.51
CA ARG A 160 -27.78 17.91 12.29
C ARG A 160 -28.98 17.75 13.24
N LEU A 161 -29.51 16.52 13.38
CA LEU A 161 -30.68 16.24 14.22
C LEU A 161 -30.43 16.48 15.70
N LEU A 162 -29.21 16.19 16.18
CA LEU A 162 -28.83 16.42 17.58
C LEU A 162 -28.42 17.87 17.86
N GLY A 163 -28.30 18.72 16.83
CA GLY A 163 -27.71 20.05 16.95
C GLY A 163 -26.25 20.01 17.40
N ALA A 164 -25.54 18.93 17.06
CA ALA A 164 -24.13 18.74 17.37
C ALA A 164 -23.23 19.63 16.51
N ARG A 165 -21.96 19.76 16.89
CA ARG A 165 -20.97 20.42 16.03
C ARG A 165 -20.81 19.64 14.72
N THR A 166 -20.55 20.36 13.62
CA THR A 166 -20.23 19.77 12.33
C THR A 166 -19.21 18.65 12.48
N ARG A 167 -19.47 17.51 11.84
CA ARG A 167 -18.56 16.37 11.84
C ARG A 167 -17.21 16.78 11.27
N ILE A 168 -16.14 16.35 11.93
CA ILE A 168 -14.77 16.49 11.42
C ILE A 168 -14.39 15.18 10.73
N ALA A 169 -14.18 15.23 9.42
CA ALA A 169 -13.64 14.11 8.65
C ALA A 169 -12.11 14.17 8.70
N TYR A 170 -11.52 13.53 9.69
CA TYR A 170 -10.09 13.59 9.96
C TYR A 170 -9.33 12.50 9.20
N GLU A 171 -8.44 12.93 8.32
CA GLU A 171 -7.49 12.06 7.61
C GLU A 171 -6.09 12.66 7.79
N PRO A 172 -5.14 11.96 8.43
CA PRO A 172 -3.79 12.48 8.67
C PRO A 172 -3.06 12.94 7.41
N LEU A 173 -3.31 12.28 6.28
CA LEU A 173 -2.75 12.63 4.97
C LEU A 173 -3.81 13.34 4.10
N GLY A 174 -4.27 14.51 4.55
CA GLY A 174 -5.46 15.22 4.02
C GLY A 174 -5.26 16.09 2.77
N TYR A 175 -4.01 16.32 2.35
CA TYR A 175 -3.66 17.12 1.16
C TYR A 175 -4.29 18.52 1.11
N GLU A 176 -4.40 19.21 2.26
CA GLU A 176 -5.07 20.51 2.37
C GLU A 176 -4.45 21.59 1.48
N ALA A 177 -3.13 21.59 1.33
CA ALA A 177 -2.42 22.54 0.48
C ALA A 177 -2.79 22.43 -1.01
N LEU A 178 -3.13 21.21 -1.50
CA LEU A 178 -3.62 21.01 -2.87
C LEU A 178 -5.00 21.67 -3.08
N ARG A 179 -5.90 21.56 -2.09
CA ARG A 179 -7.23 22.21 -2.16
C ARG A 179 -7.10 23.72 -2.06
N ALA A 180 -6.27 24.19 -1.13
CA ALA A 180 -5.99 25.61 -0.95
C ALA A 180 -5.40 26.26 -2.20
N SER A 181 -4.45 25.60 -2.86
CA SER A 181 -3.85 26.12 -4.09
C SER A 181 -4.86 26.19 -5.24
N ASN A 182 -5.76 25.22 -5.37
CA ASN A 182 -6.83 25.24 -6.38
C ASN A 182 -7.90 26.30 -6.07
N ARG A 183 -8.17 26.57 -4.79
CA ARG A 183 -9.06 27.65 -4.37
C ARG A 183 -8.48 29.01 -4.73
N VAL A 184 -7.16 29.20 -4.54
CA VAL A 184 -6.45 30.42 -4.94
C VAL A 184 -6.37 30.54 -6.47
N ALA A 185 -5.95 29.48 -7.16
CA ALA A 185 -5.70 29.51 -8.60
C ALA A 185 -6.97 29.56 -9.45
N PHE A 186 -8.01 28.82 -9.05
CA PHE A 186 -9.20 28.57 -9.89
C PHE A 186 -10.53 28.83 -9.16
N GLY A 187 -10.51 29.22 -7.88
CA GLY A 187 -11.73 29.38 -7.09
C GLY A 187 -12.43 28.06 -6.75
N ARG A 188 -11.72 26.92 -6.84
CA ARG A 188 -12.25 25.59 -6.59
C ARG A 188 -11.54 24.94 -5.42
N ASP A 189 -12.27 24.67 -4.34
CA ASP A 189 -11.75 23.96 -3.17
C ASP A 189 -11.86 22.44 -3.37
N ALA A 190 -11.15 21.91 -4.37
CA ALA A 190 -11.20 20.51 -4.76
C ALA A 190 -9.83 20.05 -5.28
N ILE A 191 -9.56 18.75 -5.21
CA ILE A 191 -8.39 18.13 -5.82
C ILE A 191 -8.81 17.54 -7.19
N PRO A 192 -8.20 17.98 -8.31
CA PRO A 192 -8.54 17.50 -9.64
C PRO A 192 -8.02 16.09 -9.89
N ASP A 193 -8.53 15.47 -10.96
CA ASP A 193 -7.90 14.31 -11.58
C ASP A 193 -6.71 14.74 -12.44
N TYR A 194 -5.65 13.93 -12.44
CA TYR A 194 -4.43 14.13 -13.19
C TYR A 194 -4.25 12.99 -14.20
N ALA A 195 -4.39 13.29 -15.48
CA ALA A 195 -4.30 12.33 -16.58
C ALA A 195 -2.85 11.94 -16.90
N ILE A 196 -2.16 11.28 -15.96
CA ILE A 196 -0.75 10.87 -16.09
C ILE A 196 -0.56 9.99 -17.33
N GLY A 197 -1.49 9.06 -17.58
CA GLY A 197 -1.42 8.15 -18.73
C GLY A 197 -1.50 8.84 -20.11
N GLU A 198 -1.89 10.11 -20.16
CA GLU A 198 -1.97 10.92 -21.39
C GLU A 198 -0.77 11.87 -21.57
N ALA A 199 0.12 11.95 -20.58
CA ALA A 199 1.30 12.81 -20.65
C ALA A 199 2.40 12.17 -21.52
N THR A 200 3.24 13.02 -22.14
CA THR A 200 4.49 12.62 -22.79
C THR A 200 5.72 13.14 -22.05
N TYR A 201 5.54 14.17 -21.22
CA TYR A 201 6.57 14.73 -20.36
C TYR A 201 5.94 15.10 -19.02
N LEU A 202 6.40 14.46 -17.95
CA LEU A 202 5.90 14.61 -16.60
C LEU A 202 6.99 15.25 -15.73
N VAL A 203 6.65 16.34 -15.05
CA VAL A 203 7.46 16.92 -13.98
C VAL A 203 6.69 16.80 -12.68
N SER A 204 7.27 16.19 -11.64
CA SER A 204 6.63 16.10 -10.33
C SER A 204 7.45 16.83 -9.27
N PHE A 205 6.80 17.68 -8.49
CA PHE A 205 7.37 18.40 -7.35
C PHE A 205 6.94 17.75 -6.05
N GLY A 206 7.71 16.75 -5.61
CA GLY A 206 7.51 16.02 -4.37
C GLY A 206 6.22 15.21 -4.29
N ALA A 207 5.48 14.99 -5.38
CA ALA A 207 4.27 14.14 -5.38
C ALA A 207 4.67 12.66 -5.50
N ASP A 208 4.36 11.88 -4.46
CA ASP A 208 4.72 10.47 -4.26
C ASP A 208 3.63 9.51 -4.80
N PHE A 209 3.26 9.65 -6.08
CA PHE A 209 2.13 8.93 -6.71
C PHE A 209 2.34 7.43 -6.94
N LEU A 210 3.56 6.91 -6.78
CA LEU A 210 3.81 5.46 -6.74
C LEU A 210 3.73 4.89 -5.31
N GLU A 211 3.47 5.72 -4.31
CA GLU A 211 3.41 5.36 -2.90
C GLU A 211 2.04 5.66 -2.29
N THR A 212 1.81 6.86 -1.76
CA THR A 212 0.61 7.15 -0.95
C THR A 212 -0.20 8.35 -1.45
N TRP A 213 0.24 8.98 -2.54
CA TRP A 213 -0.40 10.16 -3.10
C TRP A 213 -1.72 9.84 -3.80
N LEU A 214 -2.82 10.30 -3.20
CA LEU A 214 -4.18 10.25 -3.74
C LEU A 214 -4.64 8.82 -4.14
N ASN A 215 -4.61 8.49 -5.44
CA ASN A 215 -4.95 7.17 -5.98
C ASN A 215 -3.68 6.49 -6.51
N SER A 216 -2.88 5.92 -5.61
CA SER A 216 -1.58 5.32 -5.92
C SER A 216 -1.66 4.21 -6.97
N GLU A 217 -2.70 3.37 -6.93
CA GLU A 217 -2.82 2.20 -7.80
C GLU A 217 -3.22 2.61 -9.21
N GLY A 218 -4.20 3.51 -9.34
CA GLY A 218 -4.59 4.10 -10.61
C GLY A 218 -3.44 4.89 -11.23
N TYR A 219 -2.78 5.75 -10.45
CA TYR A 219 -1.65 6.54 -10.95
C TYR A 219 -0.41 5.70 -11.28
N THR A 220 -0.19 4.58 -10.60
CA THR A 220 0.85 3.62 -10.98
C THR A 220 0.53 2.94 -12.31
N ALA A 221 -0.72 2.55 -12.55
CA ALA A 221 -1.14 1.98 -13.82
C ALA A 221 -1.02 3.02 -14.96
N ASP A 222 -1.41 4.26 -14.70
CA ASP A 222 -1.29 5.39 -15.62
C ASP A 222 0.16 5.72 -15.94
N PHE A 223 1.02 5.75 -14.92
CA PHE A 223 2.46 5.93 -15.08
C PHE A 223 3.06 4.84 -15.97
N SER A 224 2.70 3.57 -15.77
CA SER A 224 3.13 2.49 -16.67
C SER A 224 2.70 2.74 -18.12
N ARG A 225 1.47 3.20 -18.37
CA ARG A 225 1.00 3.53 -19.73
C ARG A 225 1.79 4.67 -20.36
N MET A 226 2.25 5.62 -19.56
CA MET A 226 3.01 6.79 -20.00
C MET A 226 4.52 6.49 -20.19
N HIS A 227 5.14 5.83 -19.22
CA HIS A 227 6.59 5.71 -19.08
C HIS A 227 7.15 4.37 -19.56
N ALA A 228 6.36 3.30 -19.63
CA ALA A 228 6.87 2.02 -20.12
C ALA A 228 7.08 2.03 -21.63
N PHE A 229 8.15 1.40 -22.08
CA PHE A 229 8.47 1.26 -23.50
C PHE A 229 7.45 0.38 -24.23
N PHE A 230 6.80 0.96 -25.24
CA PHE A 230 5.84 0.26 -26.09
C PHE A 230 5.81 0.87 -27.49
N GLN A 231 6.00 0.05 -28.53
CA GLN A 231 5.94 0.48 -29.94
C GLN A 231 6.84 1.68 -30.24
N GLY A 232 8.09 1.63 -29.79
CA GLY A 232 9.09 2.68 -29.96
C GLY A 232 8.85 3.96 -29.16
N LYS A 233 7.79 4.02 -28.33
CA LYS A 233 7.40 5.20 -27.54
C LYS A 233 7.69 4.99 -26.06
N GLN A 234 8.09 6.08 -25.41
CA GLN A 234 8.35 6.16 -23.97
C GLN A 234 8.25 7.62 -23.52
N GLY A 235 7.38 7.94 -22.56
CA GLY A 235 7.25 9.27 -21.96
C GLY A 235 8.42 9.62 -21.05
N THR A 236 8.69 10.92 -20.84
CA THR A 236 9.81 11.39 -19.98
C THR A 236 9.30 11.75 -18.60
N PHE A 237 9.96 11.27 -17.54
CA PHE A 237 9.62 11.62 -16.17
C PHE A 237 10.79 12.26 -15.41
N VAL A 238 10.59 13.51 -14.97
CA VAL A 238 11.51 14.24 -14.09
C VAL A 238 10.85 14.42 -12.72
N HIS A 239 11.57 14.08 -11.65
CA HIS A 239 11.07 14.18 -10.28
C HIS A 239 11.96 15.07 -9.42
N VAL A 240 11.37 16.02 -8.73
CA VAL A 240 12.04 16.96 -7.82
C VAL A 240 11.67 16.58 -6.39
N GLU A 241 12.65 16.11 -5.61
CA GLU A 241 12.46 15.75 -4.20
C GLU A 241 13.81 15.71 -3.47
N PRO A 242 13.90 16.18 -2.20
CA PRO A 242 15.14 16.13 -1.42
C PRO A 242 15.59 14.70 -1.05
N ARG A 243 14.66 13.74 -1.07
CA ARG A 243 14.88 12.31 -0.78
C ARG A 243 14.58 11.49 -2.03
N MET A 244 15.24 10.35 -2.19
CA MET A 244 14.81 9.36 -3.18
C MET A 244 13.66 8.51 -2.62
N SER A 245 12.42 8.90 -2.91
CA SER A 245 11.24 8.06 -2.76
C SER A 245 11.18 6.93 -3.79
N LEU A 246 10.18 6.03 -3.68
CA LEU A 246 9.90 5.06 -4.75
C LEU A 246 9.55 5.77 -6.05
N THR A 247 8.84 6.89 -5.95
CA THR A 247 8.51 7.73 -7.11
C THR A 247 9.77 8.30 -7.76
N ALA A 248 10.66 8.89 -6.96
CA ALA A 248 11.96 9.40 -7.43
C ALA A 248 12.83 8.31 -8.07
N ALA A 249 12.86 7.11 -7.49
CA ALA A 249 13.66 5.99 -7.99
C ALA A 249 13.23 5.52 -9.40
N ASN A 250 11.98 5.78 -9.79
CA ASN A 250 11.45 5.45 -11.11
C ASN A 250 11.53 6.61 -12.12
N ALA A 251 12.07 7.77 -11.73
CA ALA A 251 12.27 8.90 -12.64
C ALA A 251 13.42 8.65 -13.62
N ASP A 252 13.31 9.24 -14.82
CA ASP A 252 14.45 9.32 -15.74
C ASP A 252 15.51 10.28 -15.22
N GLU A 253 15.08 11.33 -14.51
CA GLU A 253 15.95 12.28 -13.84
C GLU A 253 15.38 12.65 -12.47
N TRP A 254 16.14 12.37 -11.42
CA TRP A 254 15.87 12.82 -10.06
C TRP A 254 16.66 14.10 -9.76
N LEU A 255 15.93 15.20 -9.56
CA LEU A 255 16.48 16.49 -9.17
C LEU A 255 16.40 16.62 -7.65
N ARG A 256 17.51 16.24 -7.00
CA ARG A 256 17.68 16.35 -5.55
C ARG A 256 17.84 17.81 -5.13
N ASN A 257 16.74 18.44 -4.75
CA ASN A 257 16.70 19.83 -4.31
C ASN A 257 16.87 19.97 -2.79
N ALA A 258 17.21 21.18 -2.33
CA ALA A 258 17.10 21.54 -0.94
C ALA A 258 15.63 21.54 -0.49
N PRO A 259 15.30 21.03 0.71
CA PRO A 259 13.92 20.82 1.14
C PRO A 259 13.13 22.13 1.17
N GLY A 260 11.92 22.11 0.59
CA GLY A 260 11.02 23.27 0.59
C GLY A 260 11.27 24.27 -0.54
N THR A 261 12.18 23.97 -1.48
CA THR A 261 12.49 24.85 -2.63
C THR A 261 11.70 24.53 -3.90
N GLU A 262 10.76 23.59 -3.84
CA GLU A 262 9.95 23.12 -4.96
C GLU A 262 9.18 24.26 -5.63
N GLY A 263 8.60 25.15 -4.83
CA GLY A 263 7.87 26.32 -5.34
C GLY A 263 8.75 27.34 -6.05
N ALA A 264 9.97 27.57 -5.55
CA ALA A 264 10.95 28.46 -6.18
C ALA A 264 11.40 27.90 -7.53
N LEU A 265 11.64 26.58 -7.60
CA LEU A 265 11.95 25.87 -8.84
C LEU A 265 10.80 25.95 -9.85
N ALA A 266 9.56 25.73 -9.41
CA ALA A 266 8.39 25.84 -10.25
C ALA A 266 8.22 27.26 -10.85
N LEU A 267 8.41 28.31 -10.03
CA LEU A 267 8.38 29.69 -10.51
C LEU A 267 9.54 30.03 -11.45
N ALA A 268 10.74 29.50 -11.20
CA ALA A 268 11.89 29.69 -12.08
C ALA A 268 11.67 29.03 -13.45
N MET A 269 11.11 27.82 -13.48
CA MET A 269 10.70 27.16 -14.73
C MET A 269 9.63 27.96 -15.45
N LEU A 270 8.62 28.46 -14.73
CA LEU A 270 7.56 29.30 -15.31
C LEU A 270 8.13 30.58 -15.92
N LYS A 271 9.10 31.20 -15.24
CA LYS A 271 9.80 32.38 -15.75
C LYS A 271 10.47 32.12 -17.09
N VAL A 272 11.19 31.01 -17.23
CA VAL A 272 11.83 30.61 -18.50
C VAL A 272 10.78 30.46 -19.61
N ILE A 273 9.65 29.79 -19.32
CA ILE A 273 8.56 29.59 -20.30
C ILE A 273 7.95 30.92 -20.74
N VAL A 274 7.73 31.85 -19.79
CA VAL A 274 7.14 33.16 -20.07
C VAL A 274 8.11 34.08 -20.82
N ASP A 275 9.37 34.15 -20.40
CA ASP A 275 10.38 35.04 -20.98
C ASP A 275 10.78 34.60 -22.40
N GLU A 276 10.81 33.28 -22.67
CA GLU A 276 11.11 32.73 -24.00
C GLU A 276 9.87 32.60 -24.91
N GLY A 277 8.67 32.97 -24.43
CA GLY A 277 7.44 32.89 -25.22
C GLY A 277 7.00 31.46 -25.58
N LEU A 278 7.32 30.48 -24.72
CA LEU A 278 7.04 29.05 -24.93
C LEU A 278 5.68 28.58 -24.37
N HIS A 279 4.87 29.50 -23.85
CA HIS A 279 3.57 29.18 -23.29
C HIS A 279 2.55 28.78 -24.37
N ALA A 280 1.53 28.02 -23.99
CA ALA A 280 0.41 27.64 -24.85
C ALA A 280 -0.38 28.86 -25.35
N SER A 281 -0.99 28.71 -26.54
CA SER A 281 -1.88 29.71 -27.12
C SER A 281 -3.12 29.91 -26.23
N GLY A 282 -3.44 31.17 -25.91
CA GLY A 282 -4.59 31.52 -25.07
C GLY A 282 -4.32 31.48 -23.56
N ALA A 283 -3.08 31.23 -23.13
CA ALA A 283 -2.68 31.37 -21.72
C ALA A 283 -2.88 32.82 -21.23
N ASP A 284 -3.31 32.99 -19.97
CA ASP A 284 -3.45 34.30 -19.33
C ASP A 284 -2.08 34.91 -18.99
N LEU A 285 -1.46 35.55 -19.98
CA LEU A 285 -0.13 36.14 -19.83
C LEU A 285 -0.07 37.27 -18.82
N ALA A 286 -1.17 37.97 -18.54
CA ALA A 286 -1.16 39.03 -17.56
C ALA A 286 -0.89 38.46 -16.16
N THR A 287 -1.63 37.40 -15.80
CA THR A 287 -1.45 36.72 -14.51
C THR A 287 -0.12 35.97 -14.44
N LEU A 288 0.29 35.28 -15.51
CA LEU A 288 1.58 34.57 -15.55
C LEU A 288 2.77 35.52 -15.39
N ARG A 289 2.78 36.67 -16.09
CA ARG A 289 3.84 37.69 -15.95
C ARG A 289 3.87 38.32 -14.56
N ALA A 290 2.71 38.50 -13.94
CA ALA A 290 2.64 39.00 -12.57
C ALA A 290 3.31 38.02 -11.60
N ALA A 291 3.04 36.71 -11.72
CA ALA A 291 3.59 35.67 -10.85
C ALA A 291 5.13 35.59 -10.92
N VAL A 292 5.71 35.73 -12.11
CA VAL A 292 7.17 35.57 -12.31
C VAL A 292 7.97 36.85 -12.14
N ARG A 293 7.32 37.98 -11.82
CA ARG A 293 7.97 39.30 -11.74
C ARG A 293 9.13 39.33 -10.75
N ALA A 294 9.01 38.61 -9.64
CA ALA A 294 10.02 38.51 -8.59
C ALA A 294 10.83 37.20 -8.66
N ALA A 295 10.55 36.32 -9.63
CA ALA A 295 11.28 35.07 -9.79
C ALA A 295 12.65 35.32 -10.43
N ASP A 296 13.68 34.64 -9.95
CA ASP A 296 15.03 34.67 -10.50
C ASP A 296 15.58 33.25 -10.60
N VAL A 297 16.07 32.89 -11.78
CA VAL A 297 16.50 31.51 -12.08
C VAL A 297 17.79 31.15 -11.38
N GLU A 298 18.73 32.10 -11.26
CA GLU A 298 20.04 31.87 -10.62
C GLU A 298 19.90 31.84 -9.09
N ALA A 299 19.01 32.67 -8.54
CA ALA A 299 18.65 32.63 -7.13
C ALA A 299 17.95 31.30 -6.77
N ALA A 300 17.01 30.85 -7.60
CA ALA A 300 16.36 29.55 -7.42
C ALA A 300 17.36 28.39 -7.52
N ALA A 301 18.30 28.46 -8.47
CA ALA A 301 19.36 27.47 -8.60
C ALA A 301 20.25 27.40 -7.35
N THR A 302 20.66 28.56 -6.84
CA THR A 302 21.47 28.66 -5.62
C THR A 302 20.72 28.14 -4.40
N ALA A 303 19.45 28.52 -4.23
CA ALA A 303 18.65 28.12 -3.07
C ALA A 303 18.33 26.62 -3.07
N SER A 304 18.03 26.05 -4.24
CA SER A 304 17.64 24.65 -4.39
C SER A 304 18.82 23.69 -4.53
N GLY A 305 20.00 24.18 -4.93
CA GLY A 305 21.12 23.33 -5.33
C GLY A 305 20.94 22.67 -6.71
N VAL A 306 19.86 22.97 -7.44
CA VAL A 306 19.65 22.48 -8.81
C VAL A 306 20.30 23.46 -9.79
N PRO A 307 21.19 23.03 -10.70
CA PRO A 307 21.85 23.94 -11.63
C PRO A 307 20.87 24.74 -12.50
N ALA A 308 21.13 26.04 -12.70
CA ALA A 308 20.28 26.92 -13.50
C ALA A 308 20.05 26.41 -14.93
N GLU A 309 21.08 25.83 -15.54
CA GLU A 309 20.96 25.22 -16.88
C GLU A 309 20.04 23.99 -16.89
N THR A 310 19.99 23.22 -15.79
CA THR A 310 19.02 22.13 -15.64
C THR A 310 17.60 22.68 -15.52
N ILE A 311 17.39 23.73 -14.72
CA ILE A 311 16.08 24.40 -14.60
C ILE A 311 15.60 24.89 -15.97
N LYS A 312 16.46 25.61 -16.71
CA LYS A 312 16.17 26.12 -18.06
C LYS A 312 15.87 24.98 -19.04
N ARG A 313 16.66 23.91 -19.02
CA ARG A 313 16.45 22.72 -19.89
C ARG A 313 15.09 22.09 -19.63
N VAL A 314 14.79 21.72 -18.38
CA VAL A 314 13.54 21.04 -18.03
C VAL A 314 12.33 21.92 -18.34
N ALA A 315 12.42 23.23 -18.10
CA ALA A 315 11.35 24.17 -18.47
C ALA A 315 11.08 24.18 -19.98
N ARG A 316 12.14 24.23 -20.80
CA ARG A 316 12.03 24.20 -22.28
C ARG A 316 11.47 22.87 -22.78
N ASP A 317 11.95 21.76 -22.24
CA ASP A 317 11.51 20.41 -22.64
C ASP A 317 10.04 20.19 -22.27
N LEU A 318 9.63 20.61 -21.07
CA LEU A 318 8.25 20.57 -20.60
C LEU A 318 7.32 21.38 -21.53
N ALA A 319 7.71 22.61 -21.88
CA ALA A 319 6.89 23.49 -22.72
C ALA A 319 6.81 23.02 -24.19
N LYS A 320 7.87 22.39 -24.71
CA LYS A 320 7.91 21.86 -26.07
C LYS A 320 7.25 20.48 -26.20
N ALA A 321 6.98 19.81 -25.10
CA ALA A 321 6.34 18.50 -25.11
C ALA A 321 4.92 18.56 -25.69
N LYS A 322 4.54 17.54 -26.46
CA LYS A 322 3.18 17.43 -27.04
C LYS A 322 2.09 17.42 -25.95
N ALA A 323 2.37 16.75 -24.84
CA ALA A 323 1.48 16.66 -23.69
C ALA A 323 2.31 16.77 -22.40
N GLY A 324 2.61 18.00 -21.99
CA GLY A 324 3.24 18.27 -20.69
C GLY A 324 2.24 18.19 -19.54
N LEU A 325 2.69 17.68 -18.39
CA LEU A 325 1.95 17.64 -17.13
C LEU A 325 2.89 17.93 -15.97
N VAL A 326 2.42 18.74 -15.02
CA VAL A 326 3.13 19.03 -13.76
C VAL A 326 2.31 18.56 -12.57
N LEU A 327 2.92 17.81 -11.66
CA LEU A 327 2.32 17.36 -10.40
C LEU A 327 3.02 18.03 -9.22
N GLY A 328 2.37 18.05 -8.07
CA GLY A 328 3.01 18.44 -6.82
C GLY A 328 2.20 18.07 -5.59
N GLY A 329 2.78 18.31 -4.42
CA GLY A 329 2.05 18.27 -3.15
C GLY A 329 1.99 16.89 -2.52
N GLY A 330 3.08 16.13 -2.57
CA GLY A 330 3.23 14.95 -1.71
C GLY A 330 3.61 15.32 -0.29
N MET A 331 3.35 14.39 0.62
CA MET A 331 3.32 14.67 2.06
C MET A 331 4.69 15.06 2.64
N ALA A 332 5.77 14.50 2.09
CA ALA A 332 7.14 14.79 2.52
C ALA A 332 7.56 16.27 2.29
N ALA A 333 6.90 16.95 1.35
CA ALA A 333 7.13 18.36 1.02
C ALA A 333 6.07 19.30 1.62
N THR A 334 5.13 18.78 2.41
CA THR A 334 4.06 19.59 3.03
C THR A 334 4.64 20.46 4.15
N SER A 335 4.56 21.77 3.98
CA SER A 335 5.13 22.82 4.84
C SER A 335 4.18 24.03 4.90
N THR A 336 4.58 25.06 5.63
CA THR A 336 3.86 26.35 5.74
C THR A 336 3.88 27.21 4.46
N THR A 337 4.53 26.75 3.40
CA THR A 337 4.63 27.46 2.10
C THR A 337 4.15 26.60 0.93
N SER A 338 3.62 25.40 1.23
CA SER A 338 3.23 24.45 0.19
C SER A 338 2.02 24.91 -0.62
N THR A 339 1.15 25.76 -0.05
CA THR A 339 0.04 26.35 -0.80
C THR A 339 0.58 27.21 -1.95
N GLU A 340 1.52 28.11 -1.69
CA GLU A 340 2.15 28.96 -2.70
C GLU A 340 2.95 28.15 -3.72
N ALA A 341 3.69 27.13 -3.27
CA ALA A 341 4.40 26.22 -4.17
C ALA A 341 3.45 25.51 -5.14
N LEU A 342 2.28 25.07 -4.67
CA LEU A 342 1.29 24.40 -5.51
C LEU A 342 0.51 25.37 -6.40
N VAL A 343 0.36 26.64 -6.00
CA VAL A 343 -0.12 27.68 -6.94
C VAL A 343 0.89 27.86 -8.09
N ALA A 344 2.20 27.82 -7.82
CA ALA A 344 3.21 27.84 -8.88
C ALA A 344 3.10 26.63 -9.84
N VAL A 345 2.83 25.44 -9.30
CA VAL A 345 2.53 24.23 -10.11
C VAL A 345 1.28 24.42 -10.97
N ASN A 346 0.21 25.00 -10.42
CA ASN A 346 -0.99 25.32 -11.18
C ASN A 346 -0.74 26.35 -12.29
N LEU A 347 0.12 27.34 -12.04
CA LEU A 347 0.52 28.32 -13.04
C LEU A 347 1.34 27.68 -14.17
N LEU A 348 2.25 26.76 -13.86
CA LEU A 348 2.98 25.96 -14.85
C LEU A 348 2.03 25.13 -15.72
N ASN A 349 1.11 24.37 -15.11
CA ASN A 349 0.09 23.62 -15.84
C ASN A 349 -0.78 24.53 -16.71
N THR A 350 -1.09 25.74 -16.25
CA THR A 350 -1.80 26.74 -17.06
C THR A 350 -0.96 27.19 -18.24
N ALA A 351 0.32 27.51 -18.02
CA ALA A 351 1.23 27.99 -19.05
C ALA A 351 1.46 26.97 -20.17
N ILE A 352 1.41 25.66 -19.88
CA ILE A 352 1.57 24.58 -20.88
C ILE A 352 0.22 24.05 -21.42
N GLY A 353 -0.90 24.68 -21.06
CA GLY A 353 -2.24 24.29 -21.54
C GLY A 353 -2.72 22.92 -21.03
N ALA A 354 -2.26 22.48 -19.86
CA ALA A 354 -2.69 21.22 -19.23
C ALA A 354 -4.01 21.35 -18.46
N VAL A 355 -4.38 22.54 -17.99
CA VAL A 355 -5.64 22.76 -17.26
C VAL A 355 -6.85 22.56 -18.18
N GLY A 356 -7.82 21.76 -17.74
CA GLY A 356 -9.01 21.37 -18.50
C GLY A 356 -8.80 20.18 -19.44
N THR A 357 -7.55 19.82 -19.77
CA THR A 357 -7.23 18.66 -20.64
C THR A 357 -6.60 17.52 -19.87
N ARG A 358 -5.58 17.79 -19.05
CA ARG A 358 -4.83 16.80 -18.26
C ARG A 358 -4.94 17.04 -16.74
N VAL A 359 -5.29 18.26 -16.33
CA VAL A 359 -5.72 18.60 -14.96
C VAL A 359 -7.21 18.89 -15.01
N ARG A 360 -8.05 17.99 -14.48
CA ARG A 360 -9.51 17.94 -14.73
C ARG A 360 -10.30 18.07 -13.43
N PHE A 361 -11.20 19.05 -13.36
CA PHE A 361 -12.04 19.31 -12.17
C PHE A 361 -13.41 18.58 -12.20
N GLY A 362 -13.51 17.42 -12.87
CA GLY A 362 -14.77 16.69 -13.09
C GLY A 362 -14.96 15.38 -12.32
N ALA A 363 -13.89 14.88 -11.70
CA ALA A 363 -13.84 13.68 -10.89
C ALA A 363 -13.00 14.00 -9.65
N ALA A 364 -13.55 14.81 -8.75
CA ALA A 364 -12.78 15.28 -7.61
C ALA A 364 -12.43 14.10 -6.69
N SER A 365 -11.19 14.11 -6.19
CA SER A 365 -10.71 13.12 -5.24
C SER A 365 -11.52 13.18 -3.93
N PRO A 366 -11.77 12.05 -3.23
CA PRO A 366 -12.47 12.02 -1.95
C PRO A 366 -11.77 12.88 -0.89
N PHE A 367 -10.45 13.06 -0.99
CA PHE A 367 -9.67 13.95 -0.13
C PHE A 367 -10.18 15.41 -0.17
N SER A 368 -10.92 15.80 -1.21
CA SER A 368 -11.63 17.08 -1.27
C SER A 368 -12.61 17.31 -0.11
N ARG A 369 -13.06 16.24 0.55
CA ARG A 369 -14.05 16.25 1.64
C ARG A 369 -13.43 16.16 3.05
N VAL A 370 -12.11 16.09 3.16
CA VAL A 370 -11.39 16.03 4.44
C VAL A 370 -11.55 17.36 5.19
N SER A 371 -11.78 17.33 6.49
CA SER A 371 -11.72 18.54 7.32
C SER A 371 -10.25 18.94 7.54
N PRO A 372 -9.89 20.22 7.44
CA PRO A 372 -8.51 20.63 7.64
C PRO A 372 -8.04 20.32 9.07
N TYR A 373 -6.75 20.02 9.23
CA TYR A 373 -6.13 19.80 10.55
C TYR A 373 -6.41 20.92 11.57
N SER A 374 -6.57 22.17 11.14
CA SER A 374 -6.98 23.30 11.98
C SER A 374 -8.30 23.07 12.73
N ASP A 375 -9.22 22.29 12.16
CA ASP A 375 -10.49 21.95 12.81
C ASP A 375 -10.26 20.99 13.99
N MET A 376 -9.30 20.07 13.86
CA MET A 376 -8.87 19.21 14.96
C MET A 376 -8.20 20.01 16.07
N VAL A 377 -7.35 20.99 15.72
CA VAL A 377 -6.76 21.92 16.71
C VAL A 377 -7.85 22.72 17.42
N GLY A 378 -8.85 23.22 16.69
CA GLY A 378 -10.01 23.91 17.27
C GLY A 378 -10.84 23.02 18.19
N LEU A 379 -11.05 21.75 17.82
CA LEU A 379 -11.69 20.76 18.68
C LEU A 379 -10.87 20.50 19.96
N THR A 380 -9.55 20.36 19.85
CA THR A 380 -8.66 20.19 21.00
C THR A 380 -8.80 21.34 21.99
N GLN A 381 -8.84 22.58 21.50
CA GLN A 381 -9.06 23.77 22.34
C GLN A 381 -10.44 23.75 23.01
N ALA A 382 -11.50 23.38 22.27
CA ALA A 382 -12.85 23.27 22.83
C ALA A 382 -12.96 22.20 23.92
N MET A 383 -12.32 21.03 23.72
CA MET A 383 -12.21 19.98 24.74
C MET A 383 -11.43 20.48 25.97
N ALA A 384 -10.30 21.14 25.76
CA ALA A 384 -9.47 21.67 26.84
C ALA A 384 -10.20 22.71 27.70
N ALA A 385 -11.10 23.48 27.09
CA ALA A 385 -11.96 24.49 27.72
C ALA A 385 -13.26 23.90 28.33
N GLY A 386 -13.47 22.58 28.31
CA GLY A 386 -14.66 21.93 28.87
C GLY A 386 -15.95 22.18 28.09
N GLN A 387 -15.85 22.62 26.82
CA GLN A 387 -17.02 22.89 25.98
C GLN A 387 -17.63 21.61 25.39
N ILE A 388 -16.88 20.51 25.37
CA ILE A 388 -17.31 19.22 24.83
C ILE A 388 -17.65 18.28 26.00
N GLU A 389 -18.89 17.80 26.04
CA GLU A 389 -19.33 16.77 26.99
C GLU A 389 -19.26 15.36 26.41
N VAL A 390 -19.54 15.20 25.12
CA VAL A 390 -19.54 13.92 24.42
C VAL A 390 -18.69 14.03 23.16
N LEU A 391 -17.68 13.16 23.04
CA LEU A 391 -16.90 12.99 21.82
C LEU A 391 -17.14 11.59 21.27
N VAL A 392 -17.57 11.50 20.01
CA VAL A 392 -17.70 10.25 19.27
C VAL A 392 -16.58 10.17 18.23
N LEU A 393 -15.76 9.13 18.34
CA LEU A 393 -14.63 8.84 17.46
C LEU A 393 -14.97 7.61 16.62
N VAL A 394 -14.89 7.71 15.29
CA VAL A 394 -15.26 6.62 14.37
C VAL A 394 -14.05 6.24 13.52
N ASP A 395 -13.45 5.08 13.83
CA ASP A 395 -12.29 4.50 13.14
C ASP A 395 -11.12 5.50 12.93
N VAL A 396 -10.80 6.27 13.97
CA VAL A 396 -9.71 7.26 13.98
C VAL A 396 -8.76 7.07 15.16
N ASN A 397 -7.51 7.50 14.99
CA ASN A 397 -6.48 7.46 16.02
C ASN A 397 -5.69 8.79 16.17
N PRO A 398 -6.36 9.90 16.51
CA PRO A 398 -5.72 11.21 16.66
C PRO A 398 -4.64 11.25 17.75
N VAL A 399 -4.72 10.42 18.80
CA VAL A 399 -3.67 10.35 19.83
C VAL A 399 -2.31 9.91 19.26
N TYR A 400 -2.32 9.06 18.24
CA TYR A 400 -1.11 8.63 17.52
C TYR A 400 -0.73 9.61 16.40
N ALA A 401 -1.72 10.04 15.62
CA ALA A 401 -1.48 10.77 14.37
C ALA A 401 -1.21 12.28 14.56
N MET A 402 -1.62 12.87 15.68
CA MET A 402 -1.37 14.29 15.96
C MET A 402 -0.05 14.50 16.73
N PRO A 403 0.67 15.60 16.48
CA PRO A 403 1.82 15.99 17.32
C PRO A 403 1.44 16.01 18.80
N PRO A 404 2.21 15.40 19.71
CA PRO A 404 1.91 15.40 21.14
C PRO A 404 1.72 16.81 21.72
N LYS A 405 2.47 17.79 21.19
CA LYS A 405 2.35 19.21 21.56
C LYS A 405 1.01 19.85 21.21
N SER A 406 0.15 19.19 20.44
CA SER A 406 -1.23 19.64 20.20
C SER A 406 -2.07 19.62 21.47
N GLY A 407 -1.68 18.83 22.48
CA GLY A 407 -2.44 18.66 23.71
C GLY A 407 -3.70 17.81 23.53
N PHE A 408 -3.84 17.09 22.40
CA PHE A 408 -5.05 16.32 22.10
C PHE A 408 -5.32 15.25 23.17
N ALA A 409 -4.30 14.50 23.59
CA ALA A 409 -4.46 13.44 24.58
C ALA A 409 -4.86 13.97 25.97
N GLU A 410 -4.31 15.10 26.38
CA GLU A 410 -4.63 15.79 27.63
C GLU A 410 -6.05 16.40 27.58
N ALA A 411 -6.43 16.97 26.44
CA ALA A 411 -7.77 17.51 26.23
C ALA A 411 -8.83 16.41 26.19
N LEU A 412 -8.53 15.27 25.55
CA LEU A 412 -9.39 14.08 25.51
C LEU A 412 -9.74 13.60 26.91
N ALA A 413 -8.77 13.58 27.83
CA ALA A 413 -8.98 13.15 29.22
C ALA A 413 -9.94 14.06 30.02
N LYS A 414 -10.21 15.28 29.54
CA LYS A 414 -11.17 16.21 30.16
C LYS A 414 -12.60 16.01 29.67
N VAL A 415 -12.81 15.26 28.59
CA VAL A 415 -14.14 15.04 28.02
C VAL A 415 -14.88 14.01 28.89
N PRO A 416 -16.05 14.36 29.48
CA PRO A 416 -16.80 13.47 30.37
C PRO A 416 -17.19 12.11 29.76
N LEU A 417 -17.53 12.07 28.47
CA LEU A 417 -17.85 10.84 27.77
C LEU A 417 -17.13 10.80 26.42
N VAL A 418 -16.23 9.83 26.28
CA VAL A 418 -15.49 9.58 25.04
C VAL A 418 -15.94 8.22 24.54
N VAL A 419 -16.52 8.19 23.35
CA VAL A 419 -17.00 6.97 22.70
C VAL A 419 -16.13 6.68 21.49
N SER A 420 -15.64 5.45 21.39
CA SER A 420 -14.89 4.98 20.22
C SER A 420 -15.67 3.88 19.51
N LEU A 421 -15.98 4.10 18.24
CA LEU A 421 -16.43 3.09 17.30
C LEU A 421 -15.20 2.59 16.55
N ALA A 422 -14.78 1.35 16.81
CA ALA A 422 -13.59 0.77 16.21
C ALA A 422 -13.65 -0.76 16.20
N SER A 423 -13.02 -1.38 15.22
CA SER A 423 -12.91 -2.85 15.13
C SER A 423 -11.76 -3.42 15.99
N ARG A 424 -10.69 -2.64 16.18
CA ARG A 424 -9.44 -3.04 16.83
C ARG A 424 -8.97 -1.99 17.85
N PRO A 425 -8.23 -2.38 18.90
CA PRO A 425 -7.65 -1.43 19.84
C PRO A 425 -6.57 -0.57 19.18
N ASN A 426 -6.45 0.68 19.64
CA ASN A 426 -5.41 1.65 19.31
C ASN A 426 -5.21 2.65 20.46
N GLU A 427 -4.31 3.63 20.31
CA GLU A 427 -3.96 4.61 21.37
C GLU A 427 -5.16 5.46 21.81
N THR A 428 -6.07 5.73 20.88
CA THR A 428 -7.27 6.53 21.13
C THR A 428 -8.36 5.68 21.78
N THR A 429 -8.61 4.45 21.32
CA THR A 429 -9.61 3.55 21.92
C THR A 429 -9.24 3.19 23.35
N ALA A 430 -7.94 3.07 23.66
CA ALA A 430 -7.44 2.80 25.01
C ALA A 430 -7.79 3.91 26.02
N ARG A 431 -8.15 5.11 25.54
CA ARG A 431 -8.58 6.26 26.35
C ARG A 431 -10.09 6.50 26.29
N ALA A 432 -10.84 5.66 25.60
CA ALA A 432 -12.29 5.80 25.50
C ALA A 432 -12.99 5.30 26.77
N HIS A 433 -14.04 6.00 27.17
CA HIS A 433 -14.91 5.60 28.27
C HIS A 433 -15.88 4.49 27.83
N LEU A 434 -16.29 4.51 26.57
CA LEU A 434 -17.17 3.53 25.94
C LEU A 434 -16.57 3.10 24.59
N VAL A 435 -16.41 1.80 24.36
CA VAL A 435 -16.01 1.24 23.08
C VAL A 435 -17.18 0.46 22.49
N LEU A 436 -17.55 0.80 21.27
CA LEU A 436 -18.62 0.18 20.49
C LEU A 436 -18.00 -0.52 19.28
N PRO A 437 -17.83 -1.85 19.30
CA PRO A 437 -17.14 -2.57 18.23
C PRO A 437 -17.86 -2.46 16.88
N THR A 438 -17.09 -2.12 15.85
CA THR A 438 -17.57 -2.04 14.46
C THR A 438 -17.21 -3.30 13.67
N LEU A 439 -18.09 -3.67 12.74
CA LEU A 439 -17.82 -4.70 11.74
C LEU A 439 -16.76 -4.23 10.73
N HIS A 440 -15.96 -5.17 10.24
CA HIS A 440 -15.01 -4.90 9.16
C HIS A 440 -15.76 -4.64 7.84
N ALA A 441 -15.14 -3.92 6.90
CA ALA A 441 -15.72 -3.61 5.59
C ALA A 441 -16.21 -4.84 4.81
N LEU A 442 -15.57 -6.00 5.00
CA LEU A 442 -15.94 -7.28 4.39
C LEU A 442 -17.08 -8.02 5.09
N GLU A 443 -17.57 -7.52 6.23
CA GLU A 443 -18.64 -8.09 7.06
C GLU A 443 -19.88 -7.17 7.09
N ALA A 444 -19.81 -5.98 6.50
CA ALA A 444 -20.84 -4.95 6.61
C ALA A 444 -21.33 -4.46 5.24
N TRP A 445 -22.61 -4.08 5.20
CA TRP A 445 -23.19 -3.34 4.08
C TRP A 445 -22.72 -1.88 4.10
N GLY A 446 -22.43 -1.33 2.94
CA GLY A 446 -22.13 0.10 2.78
C GLY A 446 -21.85 0.48 1.33
N ASP A 447 -21.36 1.70 1.14
CA ASP A 447 -20.88 2.20 -0.15
C ASP A 447 -19.76 3.22 0.06
N TYR A 448 -18.95 3.42 -0.96
CA TYR A 448 -17.84 4.36 -0.92
C TYR A 448 -17.63 5.02 -2.28
N ALA A 449 -17.54 6.35 -2.30
CA ALA A 449 -17.19 7.12 -3.48
C ALA A 449 -15.68 7.35 -3.53
N SER A 450 -15.00 6.62 -4.42
CA SER A 450 -13.54 6.67 -4.61
C SER A 450 -13.08 7.89 -5.40
N GLU A 451 -14.01 8.51 -6.13
CA GLU A 451 -13.94 9.83 -6.76
C GLU A 451 -15.36 10.24 -7.17
N ASP A 452 -15.57 11.52 -7.49
CA ASP A 452 -16.87 11.95 -7.99
C ASP A 452 -17.24 11.21 -9.29
N GLY A 453 -18.37 10.50 -9.26
CA GLY A 453 -18.82 9.68 -10.39
C GLY A 453 -18.42 8.21 -10.33
N VAL A 454 -17.66 7.78 -9.32
CA VAL A 454 -17.35 6.36 -9.07
C VAL A 454 -17.82 5.98 -7.67
N LEU A 455 -18.93 5.23 -7.60
CA LEU A 455 -19.52 4.77 -6.35
C LEU A 455 -19.41 3.24 -6.25
N GLY A 456 -18.49 2.77 -5.40
CA GLY A 456 -18.33 1.37 -5.05
C GLY A 456 -19.39 0.92 -4.05
N LEU A 457 -19.93 -0.28 -4.24
CA LEU A 457 -20.89 -0.92 -3.34
C LEU A 457 -20.16 -1.92 -2.45
N MET A 458 -20.25 -1.75 -1.14
CA MET A 458 -19.67 -2.65 -0.15
C MET A 458 -20.71 -3.70 0.22
N GLN A 459 -20.57 -4.90 -0.34
CA GLN A 459 -21.35 -6.05 0.10
C GLN A 459 -20.56 -6.84 1.16
N PRO A 460 -21.23 -7.33 2.21
CA PRO A 460 -20.63 -8.29 3.13
C PRO A 460 -20.32 -9.58 2.37
N THR A 461 -19.10 -10.04 2.53
CA THR A 461 -18.57 -11.22 1.84
C THR A 461 -18.49 -12.44 2.76
N MET A 462 -18.71 -12.24 4.07
CA MET A 462 -18.89 -13.26 5.09
C MET A 462 -19.66 -12.68 6.28
N GLY A 463 -20.10 -13.54 7.21
CA GLY A 463 -20.63 -13.10 8.50
C GLY A 463 -19.52 -12.59 9.43
N PRO A 464 -19.87 -12.04 10.61
CA PRO A 464 -18.88 -11.59 11.59
C PRO A 464 -17.90 -12.70 11.96
N VAL A 465 -16.60 -12.36 12.02
CA VAL A 465 -15.54 -13.30 12.37
C VAL A 465 -15.79 -13.96 13.73
N GLU A 466 -15.43 -15.24 13.84
CA GLU A 466 -15.44 -15.94 15.11
C GLU A 466 -14.09 -15.85 15.81
N ILE A 467 -14.09 -15.52 17.09
CA ILE A 467 -12.91 -15.51 17.97
C ILE A 467 -13.25 -16.37 19.19
N ASP A 468 -12.38 -17.32 19.52
CA ASP A 468 -12.59 -18.28 20.62
C ASP A 468 -13.91 -19.06 20.50
N GLY A 469 -14.30 -19.40 19.26
CA GLY A 469 -15.51 -20.18 18.95
C GLY A 469 -16.83 -19.41 19.06
N LYS A 470 -16.78 -18.07 19.06
CA LYS A 470 -17.97 -17.20 19.09
C LYS A 470 -17.83 -16.06 18.09
N PRO A 471 -18.88 -15.71 17.33
CA PRO A 471 -18.90 -14.49 16.53
C PRO A 471 -18.60 -13.27 17.39
N VAL A 472 -17.79 -12.34 16.87
CA VAL A 472 -17.58 -11.04 17.52
C VAL A 472 -18.94 -10.32 17.64
N ALA A 473 -19.25 -9.83 18.84
CA ALA A 473 -20.44 -9.04 19.06
C ALA A 473 -20.22 -7.59 18.59
N ALA A 474 -20.01 -7.41 17.29
CA ALA A 474 -19.86 -6.11 16.62
C ALA A 474 -21.11 -5.76 15.78
N LYS A 475 -21.36 -4.48 15.57
CA LYS A 475 -22.44 -3.98 14.70
C LYS A 475 -21.87 -3.18 13.53
N ALA A 476 -22.61 -3.04 12.43
CA ALA A 476 -22.23 -2.11 11.39
C ALA A 476 -22.30 -0.67 11.94
N THR A 477 -21.35 0.19 11.58
CA THR A 477 -21.27 1.56 12.07
C THR A 477 -22.59 2.32 11.90
N GLY A 478 -23.22 2.21 10.73
CA GLY A 478 -24.51 2.84 10.45
C GLY A 478 -25.65 2.37 11.36
N ASP A 479 -25.67 1.09 11.74
CA ASP A 479 -26.68 0.55 12.66
C ASP A 479 -26.54 1.15 14.07
N VAL A 480 -25.31 1.37 14.53
CA VAL A 480 -25.03 2.04 15.81
C VAL A 480 -25.56 3.47 15.79
N PHE A 481 -25.30 4.23 14.72
CA PHE A 481 -25.82 5.59 14.58
C PHE A 481 -27.35 5.65 14.53
N LEU A 482 -27.99 4.73 13.80
CA LEU A 482 -29.44 4.62 13.73
C LEU A 482 -30.05 4.28 15.10
N GLY A 483 -29.54 3.25 15.78
CA GLY A 483 -30.04 2.80 17.08
C GLY A 483 -29.89 3.86 18.17
N VAL A 484 -28.67 4.38 18.35
CA VAL A 484 -28.37 5.43 19.33
C VAL A 484 -29.13 6.72 19.01
N GLY A 485 -29.21 7.10 17.73
CA GLY A 485 -29.92 8.30 17.29
C GLY A 485 -31.42 8.24 17.58
N ARG A 486 -32.08 7.10 17.27
CA ARG A 486 -33.50 6.90 17.61
C ARG A 486 -33.75 7.01 19.11
N GLN A 487 -32.93 6.33 19.92
CA GLN A 487 -33.09 6.34 21.37
C GLN A 487 -32.83 7.73 21.97
N ALA A 488 -31.78 8.43 21.52
CA ALA A 488 -31.44 9.77 22.01
C ALA A 488 -32.55 10.80 21.72
N LEU A 489 -33.18 10.70 20.54
CA LEU A 489 -34.24 11.61 20.10
C LEU A 489 -35.65 11.17 20.54
N GLY A 490 -35.79 9.99 21.17
CA GLY A 490 -37.08 9.44 21.58
C GLY A 490 -38.00 9.11 20.39
N LEU A 491 -37.41 8.66 19.27
CA LEU A 491 -38.15 8.29 18.06
C LEU A 491 -38.65 6.85 18.16
N GLU A 492 -39.88 6.62 17.68
CA GLU A 492 -40.41 5.26 17.52
C GLU A 492 -39.78 4.57 16.30
N ASP A 493 -39.61 3.25 16.39
CA ASP A 493 -39.13 2.43 15.26
C ASP A 493 -40.04 2.61 14.04
N GLY A 494 -39.42 2.73 12.85
CA GLY A 494 -40.15 2.94 11.60
C GLY A 494 -40.65 4.36 11.35
N LYS A 495 -40.42 5.31 12.26
CA LYS A 495 -40.93 6.69 12.16
C LYS A 495 -39.83 7.75 12.24
N GLY A 496 -40.17 8.96 11.79
CA GLY A 496 -39.29 10.13 11.89
C GLY A 496 -38.09 10.10 10.93
N PRO A 497 -37.09 10.94 11.17
CA PRO A 497 -35.95 11.12 10.27
C PRO A 497 -34.93 9.96 10.29
N LEU A 498 -35.02 9.05 11.28
CA LEU A 498 -34.16 7.85 11.42
C LEU A 498 -34.98 6.56 11.40
N LYS A 499 -35.97 6.49 10.49
CA LYS A 499 -37.00 5.44 10.40
C LYS A 499 -36.48 4.03 10.05
N TRP A 500 -35.28 3.89 9.47
CA TRP A 500 -34.79 2.62 8.92
C TRP A 500 -34.42 1.62 10.02
N ALA A 501 -34.83 0.36 9.88
CA ALA A 501 -34.52 -0.68 10.86
C ALA A 501 -33.02 -1.01 10.89
N SER A 502 -32.39 -1.02 9.71
CA SER A 502 -30.96 -1.24 9.51
C SER A 502 -30.33 -0.21 8.57
N PHE A 503 -29.00 -0.12 8.61
CA PHE A 503 -28.22 0.65 7.65
C PHE A 503 -28.34 0.09 6.23
N GLN A 504 -28.55 -1.22 6.07
CA GLN A 504 -28.83 -1.81 4.77
C GLN A 504 -30.13 -1.25 4.17
N ASP A 505 -31.18 -1.03 4.96
CA ASP A 505 -32.43 -0.43 4.48
C ASP A 505 -32.23 1.02 4.05
N PHE A 506 -31.46 1.80 4.83
CA PHE A 506 -31.08 3.16 4.47
C PHE A 506 -30.26 3.19 3.17
N LEU A 507 -29.25 2.31 3.07
CA LEU A 507 -28.42 2.15 1.88
C LEU A 507 -29.26 1.83 0.65
N ARG A 508 -30.22 0.90 0.75
CA ARG A 508 -31.11 0.56 -0.38
C ARG A 508 -31.96 1.74 -0.80
N GLU A 509 -32.49 2.54 0.12
CA GLU A 509 -33.25 3.77 -0.21
C GLU A 509 -32.35 4.79 -0.93
N GLU A 510 -31.12 4.98 -0.48
CA GLU A 510 -30.14 5.85 -1.14
C GLU A 510 -29.74 5.35 -2.53
N TRP A 511 -29.63 4.04 -2.71
CA TRP A 511 -29.31 3.43 -4.00
C TRP A 511 -30.48 3.44 -4.98
N GLN A 512 -31.73 3.53 -4.51
CA GLN A 512 -32.87 3.80 -5.39
C GLN A 512 -32.79 5.21 -6.01
N LYS A 513 -32.29 6.19 -5.25
CA LYS A 513 -32.02 7.55 -5.78
C LYS A 513 -30.87 7.49 -6.79
N THR A 514 -29.78 6.82 -6.42
CA THR A 514 -28.63 6.59 -7.29
C THR A 514 -29.04 5.91 -8.61
N ALA A 515 -29.90 4.90 -8.58
CA ALA A 515 -30.41 4.24 -9.79
C ALA A 515 -31.04 5.24 -10.77
N LYS A 516 -31.85 6.18 -10.26
CA LYS A 516 -32.46 7.24 -11.06
C LYS A 516 -31.41 8.22 -11.61
N ASP A 517 -30.44 8.61 -10.78
CA ASP A 517 -29.36 9.53 -11.17
C ASP A 517 -28.43 8.94 -12.26
N TYR A 518 -28.37 7.61 -12.32
CA TYR A 518 -27.67 6.84 -13.36
C TYR A 518 -28.59 6.39 -14.51
N GLY A 519 -29.81 6.95 -14.59
CA GLY A 519 -30.71 6.77 -15.73
C GLY A 519 -31.41 5.41 -15.78
N ASN A 520 -31.44 4.64 -14.69
CA ASN A 520 -32.15 3.35 -14.67
C ASN A 520 -33.67 3.56 -14.76
N THR A 521 -34.28 3.01 -15.81
CA THR A 521 -35.74 3.01 -16.02
C THR A 521 -36.40 1.66 -15.71
N GLY A 522 -35.60 0.61 -15.43
CA GLY A 522 -36.06 -0.74 -15.10
C GLY A 522 -36.28 -0.97 -13.60
N PRO A 523 -36.63 -2.21 -13.19
CA PRO A 523 -36.80 -2.59 -11.78
C PRO A 523 -35.53 -2.31 -10.96
N PHE A 524 -35.67 -1.74 -9.76
CA PHE A 524 -34.54 -1.47 -8.87
C PHE A 524 -33.74 -2.73 -8.52
N THR A 525 -34.42 -3.87 -8.38
CA THR A 525 -33.78 -5.16 -8.06
C THR A 525 -32.72 -5.54 -9.09
N GLU A 526 -33.02 -5.40 -10.39
CA GLU A 526 -32.07 -5.72 -11.46
C GLU A 526 -30.86 -4.79 -11.44
N PHE A 527 -31.09 -3.48 -11.24
CA PHE A 527 -30.02 -2.50 -11.09
C PHE A 527 -29.12 -2.80 -9.88
N TRP A 528 -29.74 -3.10 -8.73
CA TRP A 528 -29.05 -3.44 -7.49
C TRP A 528 -28.20 -4.70 -7.63
N GLU A 529 -28.75 -5.78 -8.20
CA GLU A 529 -28.01 -7.03 -8.44
C GLU A 529 -26.89 -6.86 -9.47
N ALA A 530 -27.09 -6.03 -10.50
CA ALA A 530 -26.03 -5.69 -11.45
C ALA A 530 -24.90 -4.90 -10.77
N ALA A 531 -25.24 -3.91 -9.93
CA ALA A 531 -24.27 -3.16 -9.16
C ALA A 531 -23.50 -4.05 -8.17
N LEU A 532 -24.17 -4.99 -7.49
CA LEU A 532 -23.52 -5.96 -6.59
C LEU A 532 -22.53 -6.87 -7.32
N ARG A 533 -22.91 -7.39 -8.49
CA ARG A 533 -22.03 -8.24 -9.31
C ARG A 533 -20.81 -7.49 -9.81
N ARG A 534 -21.01 -6.24 -10.24
CA ARG A 534 -19.95 -5.37 -10.77
C ARG A 534 -19.06 -4.77 -9.67
N GLY A 535 -19.59 -4.62 -8.45
CA GLY A 535 -18.96 -3.94 -7.32
C GLY A 535 -19.29 -2.45 -7.18
N GLY A 536 -20.27 -1.93 -7.93
CA GLY A 536 -20.69 -0.53 -7.87
C GLY A 536 -21.21 0.02 -9.20
N VAL A 537 -21.32 1.35 -9.28
CA VAL A 537 -21.68 2.10 -10.48
C VAL A 537 -20.74 3.27 -10.71
N TRP A 538 -20.46 3.56 -11.98
CA TRP A 538 -19.57 4.64 -12.35
C TRP A 538 -19.95 5.28 -13.67
N ARG A 539 -19.67 6.59 -13.79
CA ARG A 539 -19.85 7.41 -14.98
C ARG A 539 -18.68 8.37 -15.14
N THR A 540 -18.33 8.68 -16.37
CA THR A 540 -17.36 9.74 -16.64
C THR A 540 -18.02 11.09 -16.38
N GLY A 541 -17.50 11.85 -15.41
CA GLY A 541 -17.93 13.23 -15.17
C GLY A 541 -17.51 14.16 -16.30
N THR A 542 -18.31 15.19 -16.59
CA THR A 542 -17.86 16.30 -17.44
C THR A 542 -17.02 17.25 -16.58
N ALA A 543 -15.77 17.49 -16.98
CA ALA A 543 -14.93 18.45 -16.30
C ALA A 543 -15.47 19.87 -16.53
N PRO A 544 -15.89 20.61 -15.48
CA PRO A 544 -16.27 22.00 -15.62
C PRO A 544 -15.06 22.80 -16.11
N ALA A 545 -15.30 23.76 -17.00
CA ALA A 545 -14.28 24.73 -17.36
C ALA A 545 -13.88 25.53 -16.11
N VAL A 546 -12.57 25.72 -15.94
CA VAL A 546 -11.99 26.58 -14.90
C VAL A 546 -11.12 27.63 -15.57
N SER A 547 -11.00 28.80 -14.95
CA SER A 547 -10.17 29.88 -15.43
C SER A 547 -9.24 30.35 -14.33
N LEU A 548 -8.04 30.75 -14.71
CA LEU A 548 -7.04 31.26 -13.77
C LEU A 548 -7.55 32.57 -13.16
N ARG A 549 -7.37 32.70 -11.85
CA ARG A 549 -7.73 33.89 -11.08
C ARG A 549 -6.55 34.86 -10.94
N PRO A 550 -6.77 36.19 -10.96
CA PRO A 550 -5.69 37.17 -10.82
C PRO A 550 -4.89 37.05 -9.50
N GLU A 551 -5.50 36.54 -8.44
CA GLU A 551 -4.84 36.30 -7.14
C GLU A 551 -3.68 35.32 -7.25
N ALA A 552 -3.74 34.36 -8.19
CA ALA A 552 -2.66 33.42 -8.48
C ALA A 552 -1.38 34.14 -8.94
N GLY A 553 -1.50 35.33 -9.53
CA GLY A 553 -0.38 36.15 -9.99
C GLY A 553 0.38 36.89 -8.88
N ARG A 554 -0.07 36.80 -7.61
CA ARG A 554 0.48 37.57 -6.48
C ARG A 554 1.23 36.72 -5.46
N ILE A 555 1.63 35.50 -5.83
CA ILE A 555 2.30 34.57 -4.93
C ILE A 555 3.80 34.84 -4.80
N GLN A 556 4.37 34.37 -3.69
CA GLN A 556 5.81 34.26 -3.48
C GLN A 556 6.10 32.87 -2.93
N ALA A 557 6.80 32.04 -3.70
CA ALA A 557 7.12 30.68 -3.30
C ALA A 557 8.56 30.60 -2.75
N ALA A 558 8.74 31.13 -1.54
CA ALA A 558 9.99 31.03 -0.79
C ALA A 558 10.06 29.73 0.01
N ALA A 559 11.26 29.29 0.37
CA ALA A 559 11.44 28.13 1.24
C ALA A 559 10.85 28.39 2.64
N PRO A 560 10.27 27.36 3.29
CA PRO A 560 9.65 27.51 4.60
C PRO A 560 10.71 27.80 5.67
N ARG A 561 10.33 28.60 6.66
CA ARG A 561 11.12 28.72 7.89
C ARG A 561 10.90 27.45 8.73
N LEU A 562 11.98 26.70 8.92
CA LEU A 562 11.98 25.53 9.81
C LEU A 562 12.34 25.93 11.24
N GLU A 563 11.63 25.40 12.23
CA GLU A 563 11.88 25.64 13.66
C GLU A 563 13.09 24.86 14.19
N GLY A 564 13.80 25.43 15.16
CA GLY A 564 14.99 24.81 15.78
C GLY A 564 16.32 25.31 15.22
N ASP A 565 17.38 25.03 15.96
CA ASP A 565 18.78 25.41 15.68
C ASP A 565 19.62 24.23 15.17
N GLY A 566 18.98 23.09 14.92
CA GLY A 566 19.63 21.90 14.36
C GLY A 566 20.26 22.12 12.98
N SER A 567 21.16 21.22 12.60
CA SER A 567 21.92 21.30 11.35
C SER A 567 21.17 20.78 10.12
N HIS A 568 20.21 19.86 10.32
CA HIS A 568 19.52 19.16 9.22
C HIS A 568 18.03 19.40 9.26
N ALA A 569 17.40 19.59 8.11
CA ALA A 569 15.94 19.53 8.00
C ALA A 569 15.46 18.09 8.19
N LEU A 570 14.36 17.91 8.92
CA LEU A 570 13.71 16.61 9.06
C LEU A 570 12.64 16.46 7.96
N VAL A 571 12.78 15.42 7.14
CA VAL A 571 11.76 14.97 6.19
C VAL A 571 11.05 13.75 6.76
N ILE A 572 9.77 13.90 7.08
CA ILE A 572 8.89 12.78 7.45
C ILE A 572 8.10 12.38 6.22
N TYR A 573 8.11 11.11 5.87
CA TYR A 573 7.41 10.61 4.69
C TYR A 573 6.49 9.42 5.03
N PRO A 574 5.31 9.33 4.38
CA PRO A 574 4.43 8.18 4.50
C PRO A 574 5.04 6.94 3.86
N SER A 575 4.83 5.79 4.48
CA SER A 575 5.31 4.51 3.97
C SER A 575 4.22 3.83 3.16
N GLY A 576 4.52 3.33 1.95
CA GLY A 576 3.58 2.50 1.19
C GLY A 576 3.16 1.21 1.92
N ARG A 577 3.87 0.82 3.00
CA ARG A 577 3.53 -0.32 3.84
C ARG A 577 2.55 0.02 4.95
N PHE A 578 2.66 1.19 5.57
CA PHE A 578 1.91 1.52 6.79
C PHE A 578 0.95 2.69 6.63
N TYR A 579 1.04 3.43 5.52
CA TYR A 579 0.30 4.66 5.29
C TYR A 579 0.50 5.65 6.44
N ASP A 580 -0.55 5.96 7.19
CA ASP A 580 -0.58 6.81 8.38
C ASP A 580 -0.38 6.06 9.70
N GLY A 581 -0.10 4.76 9.67
CA GLY A 581 0.02 3.88 10.84
C GLY A 581 -1.17 2.94 11.07
N ARG A 582 -2.28 3.07 10.33
CA ARG A 582 -3.45 2.17 10.48
C ARG A 582 -3.17 0.69 10.20
N GLY A 583 -2.10 0.39 9.46
CA GLY A 583 -1.59 -0.96 9.20
C GLY A 583 -0.42 -1.36 10.13
N GLY A 584 -0.11 -0.56 11.14
CA GLY A 584 1.06 -0.72 12.02
C GLY A 584 1.04 -1.96 12.91
N ASP A 585 -0.05 -2.73 12.92
CA ASP A 585 -0.23 -3.99 13.65
C ASP A 585 -0.37 -5.22 12.74
N LEU A 586 -0.26 -5.06 11.42
CA LEU A 586 -0.45 -6.15 10.46
C LEU A 586 0.88 -6.83 10.10
N PRO A 587 1.05 -8.14 10.39
CA PRO A 587 2.33 -8.84 10.24
C PRO A 587 2.94 -8.78 8.82
N TRP A 588 2.13 -8.89 7.76
CA TRP A 588 2.64 -8.86 6.38
C TRP A 588 3.31 -7.53 6.04
N LEU A 589 2.81 -6.42 6.59
CA LEU A 589 3.32 -5.07 6.33
C LEU A 589 4.65 -4.80 7.02
N HIS A 590 4.92 -5.47 8.15
CA HIS A 590 6.22 -5.40 8.83
C HIS A 590 7.31 -6.22 8.14
N GLU A 591 6.94 -7.39 7.63
CA GLU A 591 7.88 -8.31 7.00
C GLU A 591 8.22 -7.95 5.55
N VAL A 592 7.27 -7.36 4.81
CA VAL A 592 7.56 -6.85 3.47
C VAL A 592 8.61 -5.73 3.56
N PRO A 593 9.75 -5.86 2.86
CA PRO A 593 10.82 -4.86 2.94
C PRO A 593 10.41 -3.53 2.31
N ASP A 594 10.96 -2.44 2.85
CA ASP A 594 10.93 -1.13 2.20
C ASP A 594 11.53 -1.19 0.78
N SER A 595 10.89 -0.55 -0.20
CA SER A 595 11.30 -0.67 -1.61
C SER A 595 12.67 -0.05 -1.90
N ILE A 596 13.08 0.98 -1.15
CA ILE A 596 14.34 1.69 -1.36
C ILE A 596 15.46 1.10 -0.51
N THR A 597 15.26 1.06 0.80
CA THR A 597 16.28 0.67 1.77
C THR A 597 16.33 -0.84 2.05
N GLN A 598 15.27 -1.57 1.66
CA GLN A 598 15.06 -2.99 1.96
C GLN A 598 14.98 -3.29 3.46
N VAL A 599 14.76 -2.29 4.32
CA VAL A 599 14.57 -2.53 5.76
C VAL A 599 13.19 -3.13 6.01
N ALA A 600 13.15 -4.22 6.79
CA ALA A 600 11.93 -4.81 7.35
C ALA A 600 11.91 -4.65 8.87
N TRP A 601 10.71 -4.64 9.48
CA TRP A 601 10.48 -4.66 10.93
C TRP A 601 11.04 -3.51 11.80
N ASP A 602 11.72 -2.51 11.29
CA ASP A 602 12.24 -1.41 12.13
C ASP A 602 12.00 -0.07 11.44
N SER A 603 11.96 0.99 12.24
CA SER A 603 12.14 2.35 11.74
C SER A 603 13.63 2.64 11.66
N TRP A 604 14.04 3.48 10.73
CA TRP A 604 15.43 3.89 10.56
C TRP A 604 15.52 5.39 10.27
N LEU A 605 16.68 5.96 10.58
CA LEU A 605 17.02 7.33 10.20
C LEU A 605 17.90 7.27 8.95
N GLU A 606 17.41 7.79 7.83
CA GLU A 606 18.25 8.02 6.66
C GLU A 606 19.17 9.20 6.93
N VAL A 607 20.48 8.93 6.98
CA VAL A 607 21.52 9.93 7.26
C VAL A 607 22.36 10.12 6.00
N PRO A 608 22.60 11.37 5.55
CA PRO A 608 23.52 11.62 4.45
C PRO A 608 24.88 10.99 4.69
N ALA A 609 25.44 10.32 3.68
CA ALA A 609 26.71 9.59 3.80
C ALA A 609 27.87 10.48 4.32
N GLU A 610 27.92 11.74 3.88
CA GLU A 610 28.91 12.74 4.33
C GLU A 610 28.75 13.04 5.83
N THR A 611 27.54 13.37 6.27
CA THR A 611 27.22 13.58 7.69
C THR A 611 27.54 12.34 8.53
N ALA A 612 27.18 11.15 8.05
CA ALA A 612 27.47 9.90 8.75
C ALA A 612 28.99 9.69 8.90
N LYS A 613 29.79 10.00 7.88
CA LYS A 613 31.25 9.91 7.92
C LYS A 613 31.85 10.91 8.90
N GLU A 614 31.41 12.17 8.86
CA GLU A 614 31.87 13.23 9.78
C GLU A 614 31.57 12.91 11.25
N MET A 615 30.40 12.34 11.51
CA MET A 615 29.94 12.01 12.87
C MET A 615 30.34 10.59 13.32
N GLY A 616 31.02 9.81 12.47
CA GLY A 616 31.37 8.42 12.76
C GLY A 616 30.16 7.50 12.99
N ILE A 617 29.05 7.74 12.29
CA ILE A 617 27.81 6.95 12.37
C ILE A 617 27.87 5.81 11.35
N ALA A 618 27.77 4.57 11.83
CA ALA A 618 27.65 3.39 10.99
C ALA A 618 26.20 2.90 10.90
N ARG A 619 25.92 2.04 9.92
CA ARG A 619 24.60 1.40 9.77
C ARG A 619 24.23 0.62 11.04
N GLY A 620 23.05 0.91 11.57
CA GLY A 620 22.51 0.30 12.79
C GLY A 620 22.97 0.97 14.09
N ASP A 621 23.85 1.98 14.05
CA ASP A 621 24.15 2.77 15.25
C ASP A 621 22.91 3.54 15.69
N LEU A 622 22.66 3.60 16.98
CA LEU A 622 21.55 4.39 17.52
C LEU A 622 21.92 5.87 17.53
N VAL A 623 21.02 6.65 16.94
CA VAL A 623 21.13 8.11 16.85
C VAL A 623 19.89 8.70 17.52
N LYS A 624 20.14 9.58 18.48
CA LYS A 624 19.11 10.44 19.07
C LYS A 624 18.91 11.63 18.15
N VAL A 625 17.69 11.79 17.67
CA VAL A 625 17.24 12.92 16.85
C VAL A 625 16.42 13.83 17.74
N THR A 626 16.82 15.10 17.85
CA THR A 626 16.16 16.06 18.75
C THR A 626 15.67 17.28 17.96
N SER A 627 14.43 17.69 18.23
CA SER A 627 13.83 18.95 17.78
C SER A 627 13.42 19.79 19.00
N PRO A 628 12.96 21.04 18.84
CA PRO A 628 12.36 21.81 19.93
C PRO A 628 11.13 21.15 20.57
N HIS A 629 10.50 20.20 19.87
CA HIS A 629 9.23 19.59 20.28
C HIS A 629 9.40 18.24 20.97
N GLY A 630 10.48 17.52 20.68
CA GLY A 630 10.71 16.19 21.23
C GLY A 630 12.04 15.58 20.82
N ALA A 631 12.26 14.33 21.22
CA ALA A 631 13.40 13.55 20.78
C ALA A 631 13.00 12.08 20.60
N ILE A 632 13.55 11.45 19.56
CA ILE A 632 13.38 10.02 19.27
C ILE A 632 14.76 9.37 19.11
N GLU A 633 14.83 8.06 19.31
CA GLU A 633 16.06 7.28 19.11
C GLU A 633 15.79 6.07 18.20
N LEU A 634 16.53 5.98 17.10
CA LEU A 634 16.35 4.95 16.09
C LEU A 634 17.69 4.61 15.40
N PRO A 635 17.84 3.40 14.82
CA PRO A 635 19.04 3.02 14.10
C PRO A 635 19.27 3.86 12.83
N ALA A 636 20.51 4.24 12.60
CA ALA A 636 20.92 4.98 11.41
C ALA A 636 21.08 4.08 10.18
N TYR A 637 20.73 4.65 9.03
CA TYR A 637 20.98 4.13 7.69
C TYR A 637 21.74 5.21 6.90
N PRO A 638 23.08 5.17 6.90
CA PRO A 638 23.88 6.04 6.03
C PRO A 638 23.57 5.79 4.55
N THR A 639 23.27 6.84 3.79
CA THR A 639 22.88 6.76 2.37
C THR A 639 23.22 8.04 1.60
N GLU A 640 23.45 7.90 0.30
CA GLU A 640 23.62 9.03 -0.63
C GLU A 640 22.31 9.44 -1.31
N LEU A 641 21.21 8.75 -0.98
CA LEU A 641 19.89 8.91 -1.57
C LEU A 641 19.05 10.00 -0.88
N VAL A 642 19.70 10.88 -0.11
CA VAL A 642 19.09 12.05 0.54
C VAL A 642 19.96 13.29 0.29
N HIS A 643 19.36 14.47 0.32
CA HIS A 643 20.07 15.75 0.26
C HIS A 643 21.00 15.91 1.48
N PRO A 644 22.24 16.46 1.34
CA PRO A 644 23.20 16.59 2.45
C PRO A 644 22.67 17.36 3.67
N GLY A 645 21.78 18.32 3.45
CA GLY A 645 21.11 19.09 4.51
C GLY A 645 19.85 18.43 5.12
N VAL A 646 19.56 17.17 4.81
CA VAL A 646 18.30 16.48 5.18
C VAL A 646 18.60 15.18 5.90
N VAL A 647 17.79 14.87 6.93
CA VAL A 647 17.60 13.51 7.43
C VAL A 647 16.16 13.11 7.24
N ALA A 648 15.90 11.82 6.98
CA ALA A 648 14.56 11.35 6.70
C ALA A 648 14.14 10.14 7.56
N VAL A 649 12.86 10.09 7.91
CA VAL A 649 12.25 9.01 8.70
C VAL A 649 10.86 8.69 8.16
N ALA A 650 10.60 7.40 7.90
CA ALA A 650 9.26 6.93 7.54
C ALA A 650 8.30 7.02 8.74
N MET A 651 7.05 7.42 8.53
CA MET A 651 5.99 7.32 9.53
C MET A 651 5.23 5.98 9.47
N GLY A 652 4.31 5.77 10.42
CA GLY A 652 3.42 4.62 10.47
C GLY A 652 3.84 3.49 11.43
N GLN A 653 4.88 3.71 12.23
CA GLN A 653 5.34 2.83 13.30
C GLN A 653 5.37 3.57 14.66
N GLY A 654 5.82 2.89 15.72
CA GLY A 654 5.92 3.49 17.07
C GLY A 654 4.62 3.49 17.86
N HIS A 655 3.71 2.55 17.59
CA HIS A 655 2.47 2.38 18.34
C HIS A 655 2.72 1.92 19.79
N LYS A 656 1.89 2.42 20.72
CA LYS A 656 2.03 2.25 22.18
C LYS A 656 0.77 1.69 22.89
N TYR A 657 -0.24 1.24 22.15
CA TYR A 657 -1.49 0.72 22.76
C TYR A 657 -1.38 -0.73 23.24
N THR A 658 -2.36 -1.24 23.99
CA THR A 658 -2.26 -2.56 24.65
C THR A 658 -3.19 -3.60 23.99
N GLY A 659 -2.66 -4.42 23.08
CA GLY A 659 -3.32 -5.63 22.54
C GLY A 659 -2.53 -6.90 22.88
N THR A 660 -3.19 -8.04 23.07
CA THR A 660 -2.53 -9.31 23.45
C THR A 660 -1.68 -9.85 22.31
N PHE A 661 -2.23 -9.87 21.09
CA PHE A 661 -1.49 -10.23 19.88
C PHE A 661 -0.43 -9.18 19.56
N ALA A 662 -0.77 -7.89 19.72
CA ALA A 662 0.21 -6.83 19.56
C ALA A 662 1.44 -7.03 20.46
N GLN A 663 1.28 -7.54 21.69
CA GLN A 663 2.37 -7.85 22.63
C GLN A 663 3.18 -9.11 22.26
N GLN A 664 2.51 -10.17 21.79
CA GLN A 664 3.09 -11.52 21.66
C GLN A 664 3.57 -11.86 20.24
N GLY A 665 2.99 -11.24 19.22
CA GLY A 665 3.28 -11.52 17.82
C GLY A 665 2.82 -12.88 17.31
N ASN A 666 3.11 -13.18 16.05
CA ASN A 666 3.13 -14.55 15.54
C ASN A 666 4.38 -15.26 16.08
N ALA A 667 4.28 -15.87 17.27
CA ALA A 667 5.38 -16.63 17.84
C ALA A 667 5.54 -17.95 17.09
N ALA A 668 6.72 -18.23 16.51
CA ALA A 668 7.09 -19.60 16.19
C ALA A 668 7.28 -20.36 17.51
N ALA A 669 6.61 -21.51 17.67
CA ALA A 669 6.67 -22.32 18.88
C ALA A 669 8.13 -22.58 19.30
N GLY A 670 8.54 -22.04 20.47
CA GLY A 670 9.88 -22.25 21.03
C GLY A 670 10.94 -21.18 20.71
N THR A 671 10.61 -20.05 20.08
CA THR A 671 11.56 -18.94 19.89
C THR A 671 11.25 -17.76 20.83
N ALA A 672 12.17 -17.47 21.75
CA ALA A 672 12.04 -16.37 22.73
C ALA A 672 12.22 -14.96 22.14
N SER A 673 12.46 -14.82 20.82
CA SER A 673 12.54 -13.51 20.14
C SER A 673 11.17 -13.15 19.54
N GLN A 674 10.19 -12.86 20.40
CA GLN A 674 8.81 -12.59 20.01
C GLN A 674 8.72 -11.26 19.22
N ALA A 675 8.02 -11.29 18.08
CA ALA A 675 7.70 -10.10 17.30
C ALA A 675 6.58 -9.32 18.01
N ASN A 676 6.92 -8.61 19.08
CA ASN A 676 6.03 -7.61 19.67
C ASN A 676 5.79 -6.53 18.60
N PHE A 677 4.55 -6.37 18.14
CA PHE A 677 4.14 -5.30 17.21
C PHE A 677 4.05 -3.94 17.92
N LEU A 678 3.96 -3.95 19.25
CA LEU A 678 4.11 -2.74 20.07
C LEU A 678 5.58 -2.39 20.22
N ASN A 679 5.88 -1.09 20.15
CA ASN A 679 7.24 -0.56 20.19
C ASN A 679 8.13 -1.01 19.01
N VAL A 680 7.52 -1.50 17.91
CA VAL A 680 8.25 -1.60 16.64
C VAL A 680 8.46 -0.20 16.11
N GLY A 681 9.71 0.19 15.92
CA GLY A 681 10.06 1.48 15.37
C GLY A 681 9.73 2.65 16.29
N VAL A 682 9.56 3.83 15.69
CA VAL A 682 9.27 5.10 16.39
C VAL A 682 8.24 5.91 15.60
N ASN A 683 7.55 6.82 16.29
CA ASN A 683 6.64 7.76 15.63
C ASN A 683 7.35 9.12 15.44
N PRO A 684 7.73 9.50 14.20
CA PRO A 684 8.44 10.76 13.97
C PRO A 684 7.56 12.01 14.17
N ILE A 685 6.23 11.85 14.27
CA ILE A 685 5.29 12.95 14.58
C ILE A 685 5.58 13.55 15.98
N GLU A 686 6.27 12.81 16.86
CA GLU A 686 6.74 13.31 18.16
C GLU A 686 7.73 14.51 18.04
N LEU A 687 8.33 14.72 16.86
CA LEU A 687 9.28 15.80 16.61
C LEU A 687 8.66 17.08 16.03
N LEU A 688 7.37 17.06 15.67
CA LEU A 688 6.72 18.16 14.96
C LEU A 688 6.06 19.20 15.87
N PRO A 689 5.96 20.47 15.42
CA PRO A 689 5.07 21.45 16.02
C PRO A 689 3.59 21.04 15.82
N ALA A 690 2.71 21.62 16.63
CA ALA A 690 1.27 21.41 16.53
C ALA A 690 0.53 22.50 15.74
N ALA A 691 1.23 23.54 15.28
CA ALA A 691 0.59 24.66 14.60
C ALA A 691 0.15 24.25 13.18
N PRO A 692 -1.11 24.53 12.79
CA PRO A 692 -1.55 24.33 11.41
C PRO A 692 -0.88 25.36 10.48
N ASP A 693 -0.76 25.01 9.21
CA ASP A 693 -0.40 25.95 8.14
C ASP A 693 -1.47 27.06 8.03
N PRO A 694 -1.10 28.35 8.09
CA PRO A 694 -2.08 29.45 8.04
C PRO A 694 -2.91 29.51 6.76
N ALA A 695 -2.37 29.05 5.62
CA ALA A 695 -3.04 29.17 4.32
C ALA A 695 -4.02 28.01 4.05
N SER A 696 -3.59 26.78 4.33
CA SER A 696 -4.36 25.56 4.06
C SER A 696 -5.09 24.99 5.28
N GLY A 697 -4.63 25.30 6.48
CA GLY A 697 -5.08 24.67 7.72
C GLY A 697 -4.52 23.26 7.94
N GLY A 698 -3.65 22.74 7.06
CA GLY A 698 -3.05 21.41 7.16
C GLY A 698 -1.90 21.32 8.19
N LEU A 699 -1.49 20.10 8.53
CA LEU A 699 -0.31 19.87 9.38
C LEU A 699 0.98 19.93 8.55
N PRO A 700 1.90 20.88 8.79
CA PRO A 700 3.20 20.87 8.11
C PRO A 700 4.08 19.72 8.63
N LEU A 701 4.46 18.81 7.74
CA LEU A 701 5.39 17.70 8.05
C LEU A 701 6.86 18.11 7.87
N LEU A 702 7.13 19.02 6.92
CA LEU A 702 8.40 19.72 6.79
C LEU A 702 8.33 21.03 7.59
N ALA A 703 8.69 20.97 8.86
CA ALA A 703 8.54 22.10 9.79
C ALA A 703 9.74 22.36 10.70
N VAL A 704 10.68 21.41 10.85
CA VAL A 704 11.73 21.49 11.87
C VAL A 704 13.12 21.18 11.30
N LYS A 705 14.12 21.78 11.95
CA LYS A 705 15.50 21.31 11.93
C LYS A 705 15.78 20.49 13.18
N VAL A 706 16.61 19.47 13.01
CA VAL A 706 16.98 18.52 14.07
C VAL A 706 18.49 18.47 14.27
N SER A 707 18.88 18.21 15.51
CA SER A 707 20.26 17.87 15.88
C SER A 707 20.40 16.36 16.03
N LEU A 708 21.55 15.82 15.62
CA LEU A 708 21.86 14.40 15.70
C LEU A 708 22.91 14.14 16.79
N ALA A 709 22.69 13.12 17.61
CA ALA A 709 23.67 12.67 18.59
C ALA A 709 23.78 11.15 18.58
N LYS A 710 24.98 10.61 18.34
CA LYS A 710 25.25 9.17 18.47
C LYS A 710 25.20 8.78 19.94
N THR A 711 24.41 7.76 20.30
CA THR A 711 24.20 7.39 21.71
C THR A 711 25.12 6.27 22.20
N GLY A 712 25.89 5.65 21.29
CA GLY A 712 26.79 4.53 21.58
C GLY A 712 26.10 3.16 21.55
N GLY A 713 24.77 3.13 21.53
CA GLY A 713 24.01 1.90 21.31
C GLY A 713 24.02 1.45 19.85
N ARG A 714 23.74 0.17 19.61
CA ARG A 714 23.62 -0.40 18.26
C ARG A 714 22.42 -1.34 18.18
N ARG A 715 21.63 -1.20 17.12
CA ARG A 715 20.47 -2.04 16.79
C ARG A 715 20.55 -2.44 15.32
N PRO A 716 20.89 -3.71 14.99
CA PRO A 716 20.96 -4.16 13.61
C PRO A 716 19.62 -4.02 12.88
N LEU A 717 19.68 -3.51 11.66
CA LEU A 717 18.55 -3.45 10.73
C LEU A 717 18.37 -4.80 10.03
N ALA A 718 17.13 -5.26 9.91
CA ALA A 718 16.80 -6.48 9.18
C ALA A 718 16.64 -6.16 7.69
N ILE A 719 17.71 -6.35 6.92
CA ILE A 719 17.77 -6.06 5.48
C ILE A 719 18.02 -7.38 4.75
N PRO A 720 17.06 -7.91 3.96
CA PRO A 720 17.21 -9.19 3.28
C PRO A 720 18.11 -9.11 2.05
N GLN A 721 18.30 -7.92 1.47
CA GLN A 721 19.23 -7.69 0.36
C GLN A 721 20.53 -7.07 0.90
N ALA A 722 21.65 -7.78 0.77
CA ALA A 722 22.92 -7.33 1.36
C ALA A 722 23.55 -6.14 0.62
N GLN A 723 23.39 -6.08 -0.70
CA GLN A 723 24.06 -5.12 -1.59
C GLN A 723 23.14 -4.72 -2.75
N PHE A 724 23.31 -3.48 -3.21
CA PHE A 724 22.47 -2.85 -4.26
C PHE A 724 23.23 -2.64 -5.58
N ASP A 725 24.54 -2.88 -5.57
CA ASP A 725 25.38 -2.94 -6.76
C ASP A 725 25.40 -4.39 -7.29
N GLN A 726 25.51 -4.54 -8.62
CA GLN A 726 25.44 -5.84 -9.28
C GLN A 726 26.81 -6.56 -9.37
N ASP A 727 27.92 -5.92 -8.98
CA ASP A 727 29.30 -6.36 -9.24
C ASP A 727 29.53 -6.75 -10.72
N ASP A 728 28.99 -5.98 -11.67
CA ASP A 728 29.08 -6.23 -13.12
C ASP A 728 28.50 -7.58 -13.61
N ARG A 729 27.57 -8.18 -12.86
CA ARG A 729 26.98 -9.50 -13.18
C ARG A 729 25.77 -9.45 -14.12
N GLU A 730 25.40 -8.27 -14.63
CA GLU A 730 24.31 -8.05 -15.59
C GLU A 730 22.98 -8.76 -15.23
N ILE A 731 22.60 -8.77 -13.94
CA ILE A 731 21.39 -9.47 -13.43
C ILE A 731 20.13 -8.71 -13.86
N ALA A 732 20.03 -7.44 -13.51
CA ALA A 732 19.07 -6.49 -14.05
C ALA A 732 19.74 -5.75 -15.22
N GLN A 733 19.25 -6.01 -16.44
CA GLN A 733 19.80 -5.43 -17.65
C GLN A 733 18.96 -4.24 -18.13
N TRP A 734 19.62 -3.27 -18.75
CA TRP A 734 18.98 -2.13 -19.38
C TRP A 734 19.43 -1.98 -20.85
N VAL A 735 18.72 -1.13 -21.59
CA VAL A 735 19.04 -0.75 -22.97
C VAL A 735 18.67 0.72 -23.17
N GLN A 736 19.47 1.47 -23.94
CA GLN A 736 19.13 2.86 -24.25
C GLN A 736 17.89 2.94 -25.15
N LEU A 737 17.06 3.97 -25.00
CA LEU A 737 15.84 4.17 -25.79
C LEU A 737 16.08 4.13 -27.30
N GLY A 738 17.18 4.73 -27.78
CA GLY A 738 17.56 4.67 -29.20
C GLY A 738 17.80 3.23 -29.67
N ALA A 739 18.61 2.48 -28.92
CA ALA A 739 18.90 1.08 -29.23
C ALA A 739 17.66 0.17 -29.07
N ALA A 740 16.78 0.43 -28.10
CA ALA A 740 15.53 -0.31 -27.93
C ALA A 740 14.61 -0.17 -29.15
N ARG A 741 14.55 1.03 -29.76
CA ARG A 741 13.83 1.27 -31.02
C ARG A 741 14.44 0.49 -32.17
N GLU A 742 15.77 0.47 -32.27
CA GLU A 742 16.46 -0.30 -33.31
C GLU A 742 16.22 -1.81 -33.16
N LEU A 743 16.25 -2.33 -31.93
CA LEU A 743 15.97 -3.73 -31.63
C LEU A 743 14.52 -4.13 -32.00
N GLU A 744 13.55 -3.25 -31.73
CA GLU A 744 12.15 -3.51 -32.11
C GLU A 744 11.96 -3.54 -33.64
N LEU A 745 12.73 -2.74 -34.39
CA LEU A 745 12.68 -2.70 -35.85
C LEU A 745 13.41 -3.86 -36.52
N ARG A 746 14.60 -4.23 -36.01
CA ARG A 746 15.48 -5.25 -36.62
C ARG A 746 15.20 -6.66 -36.11
N GLY A 747 14.46 -6.79 -35.01
CA GLY A 747 14.29 -8.04 -34.29
C GLY A 747 15.51 -8.35 -33.40
N LYS A 748 15.39 -9.40 -32.59
CA LYS A 748 16.48 -9.87 -31.74
C LYS A 748 17.63 -10.39 -32.63
N PRO A 749 18.89 -10.01 -32.39
CA PRO A 749 20.02 -10.75 -32.98
C PRO A 749 19.87 -12.25 -32.67
N PRO A 750 20.32 -13.16 -33.54
CA PRO A 750 20.41 -14.57 -33.18
C PRO A 750 21.17 -14.66 -31.86
N GLU A 751 20.55 -15.19 -30.80
CA GLU A 751 21.32 -15.56 -29.60
C GLU A 751 22.41 -16.53 -30.02
N ASP A 752 23.57 -16.46 -29.36
CA ASP A 752 24.62 -17.47 -29.54
C ASP A 752 23.98 -18.85 -29.49
N ALA A 753 24.09 -19.53 -30.63
CA ALA A 753 23.45 -20.79 -30.90
C ALA A 753 23.84 -21.83 -29.85
N ASP A 754 22.83 -22.55 -29.35
CA ASP A 754 22.91 -23.73 -28.49
C ASP A 754 23.99 -23.69 -27.39
N HIS A 755 23.57 -23.41 -26.16
CA HIS A 755 24.30 -23.94 -25.01
C HIS A 755 24.58 -25.42 -25.25
N PRO A 756 25.83 -25.88 -25.23
CA PRO A 756 26.13 -27.29 -25.41
C PRO A 756 25.43 -28.09 -24.30
N ARG A 757 24.52 -28.98 -24.70
CA ARG A 757 23.71 -29.79 -23.77
C ARG A 757 24.16 -31.24 -23.87
N MET A 758 24.38 -31.88 -22.73
CA MET A 758 24.61 -33.33 -22.69
C MET A 758 23.31 -34.12 -22.89
N TYR A 759 22.15 -33.50 -22.67
CA TYR A 759 20.83 -34.14 -22.74
C TYR A 759 20.03 -33.63 -23.95
N PRO A 760 19.21 -34.49 -24.57
CA PRO A 760 18.31 -34.07 -25.64
C PRO A 760 17.26 -33.06 -25.11
N PRO A 761 16.77 -32.15 -25.96
CA PRO A 761 15.70 -31.22 -25.58
C PRO A 761 14.44 -31.96 -25.09
N VAL A 762 13.83 -31.47 -24.00
CA VAL A 762 12.60 -32.04 -23.46
C VAL A 762 11.42 -31.68 -24.35
N LYS A 763 10.54 -32.65 -24.62
CA LYS A 763 9.31 -32.44 -25.39
C LYS A 763 8.12 -32.25 -24.45
N TYR A 764 7.44 -31.12 -24.57
CA TYR A 764 6.23 -30.79 -23.80
C TYR A 764 4.98 -31.11 -24.62
N PRO A 765 4.15 -32.09 -24.22
CA PRO A 765 3.06 -32.59 -25.06
C PRO A 765 1.89 -31.61 -25.17
N GLU A 766 1.41 -31.04 -24.05
CA GLU A 766 0.20 -30.22 -24.03
C GLU A 766 0.51 -28.76 -23.68
N TYR A 767 1.06 -28.49 -22.49
CA TYR A 767 1.39 -27.16 -22.01
C TYR A 767 2.90 -27.00 -21.78
N ARG A 768 3.39 -25.76 -21.93
CA ARG A 768 4.69 -25.31 -21.42
C ARG A 768 4.47 -24.01 -20.65
N TRP A 769 4.30 -24.10 -19.34
CA TRP A 769 4.08 -22.92 -18.52
C TRP A 769 5.35 -22.07 -18.43
N GLY A 770 5.18 -20.76 -18.51
CA GLY A 770 6.29 -19.82 -18.34
C GLY A 770 5.80 -18.45 -17.90
N MET A 771 6.75 -17.59 -17.61
CA MET A 771 6.48 -16.23 -17.13
C MET A 771 7.42 -15.24 -17.81
N THR A 772 6.95 -14.02 -18.05
CA THR A 772 7.78 -12.89 -18.48
C THR A 772 7.67 -11.76 -17.46
N VAL A 773 8.80 -11.11 -17.16
CA VAL A 773 8.87 -9.94 -16.28
C VAL A 773 9.44 -8.76 -17.06
N ASP A 774 8.65 -7.72 -17.27
CA ASP A 774 9.12 -6.46 -17.86
C ASP A 774 9.72 -5.57 -16.77
N VAL A 775 11.06 -5.51 -16.72
CA VAL A 775 11.81 -4.71 -15.73
C VAL A 775 11.55 -3.22 -15.92
N ASP A 776 11.25 -2.80 -17.15
CA ASP A 776 10.91 -1.40 -17.45
C ASP A 776 9.61 -0.95 -16.77
N ARG A 777 8.65 -1.88 -16.65
CA ARG A 777 7.35 -1.65 -16.00
C ARG A 777 7.38 -1.83 -14.48
N CYS A 778 8.40 -2.48 -13.94
CA CYS A 778 8.43 -2.78 -12.51
C CYS A 778 8.81 -1.53 -11.70
N THR A 779 7.87 -1.03 -10.90
CA THR A 779 8.09 0.15 -10.06
C THR A 779 8.71 -0.16 -8.70
N GLY A 780 8.73 -1.43 -8.28
CA GLY A 780 9.20 -1.81 -6.96
C GLY A 780 8.14 -1.76 -5.83
N CYS A 781 6.85 -1.69 -6.14
CA CYS A 781 5.76 -1.53 -5.15
C CYS A 781 5.54 -2.68 -4.15
N GLN A 782 6.27 -3.80 -4.26
CA GLN A 782 6.18 -5.00 -3.39
C GLN A 782 4.80 -5.69 -3.31
N ALA A 783 3.76 -5.23 -4.00
CA ALA A 783 2.42 -5.85 -3.97
C ALA A 783 2.44 -7.35 -4.37
N CYS A 784 3.29 -7.72 -5.33
CA CYS A 784 3.49 -9.10 -5.77
C CYS A 784 4.08 -10.02 -4.69
N VAL A 785 4.82 -9.48 -3.71
CA VAL A 785 5.34 -10.25 -2.57
C VAL A 785 4.20 -10.65 -1.64
N VAL A 786 3.39 -9.68 -1.20
CA VAL A 786 2.27 -9.92 -0.27
C VAL A 786 1.16 -10.73 -0.94
N ALA A 787 0.90 -10.53 -2.23
CA ALA A 787 -0.02 -11.37 -3.00
C ALA A 787 0.44 -12.84 -3.07
N CYS A 788 1.75 -13.07 -3.26
CA CYS A 788 2.31 -14.42 -3.21
C CYS A 788 2.21 -15.02 -1.81
N GLN A 789 2.45 -14.20 -0.77
CA GLN A 789 2.40 -14.62 0.62
C GLN A 789 0.99 -15.05 1.04
N SER A 790 -0.02 -14.23 0.73
CA SER A 790 -1.44 -14.49 1.01
C SER A 790 -1.98 -15.70 0.24
N GLU A 791 -1.69 -15.81 -1.05
CA GLU A 791 -2.19 -16.91 -1.89
C GLU A 791 -1.61 -18.27 -1.50
N ASN A 792 -0.33 -18.31 -1.12
CA ASN A 792 0.42 -19.55 -0.96
C ASN A 792 0.74 -19.88 0.51
N ASN A 793 -0.01 -19.35 1.48
CA ASN A 793 0.14 -19.65 2.91
C ASN A 793 1.58 -19.49 3.42
N VAL A 794 2.32 -18.50 2.90
CA VAL A 794 3.71 -18.28 3.31
C VAL A 794 3.72 -17.62 4.69
N PRO A 795 4.43 -18.19 5.68
CA PRO A 795 4.41 -17.70 7.05
C PRO A 795 5.22 -16.40 7.20
N THR A 796 4.90 -15.67 8.27
CA THR A 796 5.72 -14.55 8.74
C THR A 796 6.71 -15.00 9.81
N VAL A 797 7.98 -14.56 9.72
CA VAL A 797 9.08 -15.10 10.54
C VAL A 797 9.58 -14.19 11.67
N GLY A 798 9.31 -12.88 11.60
CA GLY A 798 9.78 -11.91 12.57
C GLY A 798 11.18 -11.33 12.30
N LYS A 799 11.47 -10.18 12.92
CA LYS A 799 12.68 -9.35 12.70
C LYS A 799 13.99 -10.12 12.78
N ALA A 800 14.20 -10.89 13.85
CA ALA A 800 15.47 -11.58 14.08
C ALA A 800 15.78 -12.59 12.97
N GLN A 801 14.76 -13.35 12.53
CA GLN A 801 14.95 -14.33 11.46
C GLN A 801 15.18 -13.66 10.10
N VAL A 802 14.52 -12.52 9.82
CA VAL A 802 14.84 -11.72 8.62
C VAL A 802 16.29 -11.23 8.66
N ALA A 803 16.78 -10.74 9.80
CA ALA A 803 18.17 -10.31 9.97
C ALA A 803 19.18 -11.47 9.80
N TYR A 804 18.80 -12.71 10.12
CA TYR A 804 19.59 -13.92 9.83
C TYR A 804 19.50 -14.40 8.37
N GLY A 805 18.80 -13.68 7.48
CA GLY A 805 18.60 -14.08 6.09
C GLY A 805 17.58 -15.20 5.88
N ARG A 806 16.70 -15.46 6.86
CA ARG A 806 15.75 -16.59 6.88
C ARG A 806 14.31 -16.18 6.53
N ILE A 807 14.14 -15.05 5.84
CA ILE A 807 12.86 -14.58 5.33
C ILE A 807 12.21 -15.60 4.38
N GLN A 808 10.90 -15.84 4.52
CA GLN A 808 10.18 -16.89 3.78
C GLN A 808 9.53 -16.40 2.48
N HIS A 809 9.96 -15.28 1.91
CA HIS A 809 9.39 -14.79 0.66
C HIS A 809 9.79 -15.65 -0.55
N TRP A 810 8.79 -16.20 -1.25
CA TRP A 810 8.98 -16.98 -2.49
C TRP A 810 9.28 -16.12 -3.71
N LEU A 811 8.85 -14.85 -3.65
CA LEU A 811 9.16 -13.79 -4.57
C LEU A 811 9.74 -12.64 -3.75
N ARG A 812 10.89 -12.12 -4.17
CA ARG A 812 11.47 -10.89 -3.62
C ARG A 812 11.64 -9.89 -4.76
N VAL A 813 11.46 -8.61 -4.48
CA VAL A 813 11.81 -7.55 -5.43
C VAL A 813 13.17 -7.01 -5.05
N GLU A 814 14.16 -7.25 -5.89
CA GLU A 814 15.52 -6.76 -5.73
C GLU A 814 15.63 -5.34 -6.29
N ARG A 815 16.33 -4.45 -5.59
CA ARG A 815 16.69 -3.12 -6.11
C ARG A 815 18.14 -3.14 -6.54
N TRP A 816 18.39 -2.86 -7.82
CA TRP A 816 19.73 -2.68 -8.35
C TRP A 816 19.93 -1.21 -8.72
N GLN A 817 21.09 -0.67 -8.40
CA GLN A 817 21.44 0.72 -8.68
C GLN A 817 22.71 0.78 -9.50
N GLU A 818 22.64 1.42 -10.66
CA GLU A 818 23.80 1.78 -11.47
C GLU A 818 23.96 3.30 -11.53
N GLY A 819 25.08 3.78 -12.08
CA GLY A 819 25.36 5.20 -12.18
C GLY A 819 25.96 5.79 -10.91
N THR A 820 26.22 7.10 -10.95
CA THR A 820 26.74 7.85 -9.79
C THR A 820 25.64 8.17 -8.79
N SER A 821 26.02 8.48 -7.55
CA SER A 821 25.11 8.96 -6.51
C SER A 821 24.35 10.24 -6.85
N ALA A 822 24.87 11.05 -7.79
CA ALA A 822 24.21 12.24 -8.31
C ALA A 822 23.18 11.95 -9.40
N LYS A 823 23.33 10.82 -10.11
CA LYS A 823 22.45 10.37 -11.19
C LYS A 823 22.28 8.84 -11.15
N PRO A 824 21.65 8.31 -10.10
CA PRO A 824 21.47 6.87 -9.98
C PRO A 824 20.37 6.39 -10.93
N VAL A 825 20.57 5.21 -11.49
CA VAL A 825 19.56 4.50 -12.29
C VAL A 825 19.14 3.27 -11.49
N ASN A 826 17.90 3.27 -11.01
CA ASN A 826 17.34 2.15 -10.27
C ASN A 826 16.61 1.17 -11.19
N MET A 827 16.81 -0.11 -10.93
CA MET A 827 16.11 -1.22 -11.56
C MET A 827 15.48 -2.09 -10.48
N PHE A 828 14.19 -2.37 -10.62
CA PHE A 828 13.49 -3.27 -9.72
C PHE A 828 13.27 -4.62 -10.42
N LEU A 829 13.83 -5.67 -9.86
CA LEU A 829 13.80 -7.01 -10.44
C LEU A 829 13.06 -7.99 -9.51
N PRO A 830 11.82 -8.37 -9.84
CA PRO A 830 11.15 -9.49 -9.21
C PRO A 830 11.91 -10.80 -9.44
N MET A 831 12.49 -11.35 -8.37
CA MET A 831 13.24 -12.59 -8.37
C MET A 831 12.48 -13.68 -7.61
N PHE A 832 12.22 -14.80 -8.30
CA PHE A 832 11.47 -15.95 -7.80
C PHE A 832 11.99 -17.24 -8.46
N CYS A 833 11.36 -18.39 -8.21
CA CYS A 833 11.76 -19.63 -8.88
C CYS A 833 11.70 -19.47 -10.41
N GLN A 834 12.80 -19.74 -11.08
CA GLN A 834 12.92 -19.60 -12.53
C GLN A 834 12.36 -20.79 -13.32
N HIS A 835 11.90 -21.85 -12.62
CA HIS A 835 11.39 -23.10 -13.20
C HIS A 835 12.29 -23.59 -14.35
N CYS A 836 13.58 -23.72 -14.04
CA CYS A 836 14.64 -24.10 -14.97
C CYS A 836 14.32 -25.44 -15.63
N GLU A 837 14.57 -25.55 -16.93
CA GLU A 837 14.46 -26.81 -17.66
C GLU A 837 15.62 -27.75 -17.32
N ILE A 838 16.83 -27.21 -17.19
CA ILE A 838 17.98 -27.92 -16.60
C ILE A 838 18.13 -27.42 -15.17
N ALA A 839 17.28 -27.92 -14.27
CA ALA A 839 17.21 -27.45 -12.89
C ALA A 839 18.31 -28.06 -12.00
N PRO A 840 19.36 -27.31 -11.61
CA PRO A 840 20.44 -27.85 -10.75
C PRO A 840 19.95 -28.28 -9.36
N CYS A 841 18.81 -27.73 -8.91
CA CYS A 841 18.23 -28.02 -7.62
C CYS A 841 17.46 -29.35 -7.54
N GLU A 842 17.19 -30.03 -8.66
CA GLU A 842 16.52 -31.33 -8.69
C GLU A 842 17.46 -32.52 -8.42
N PRO A 843 18.56 -32.73 -9.16
CA PRO A 843 19.39 -33.94 -9.01
C PRO A 843 20.08 -34.03 -7.64
N VAL A 844 20.21 -32.91 -6.92
CA VAL A 844 20.78 -32.86 -5.57
C VAL A 844 19.78 -33.24 -4.47
N CYS A 845 18.51 -33.51 -4.81
CA CYS A 845 17.50 -33.95 -3.85
C CYS A 845 17.51 -35.48 -3.72
N PRO A 846 18.01 -36.05 -2.59
CA PRO A 846 18.17 -37.51 -2.47
C PRO A 846 16.84 -38.28 -2.41
N VAL A 847 15.73 -37.58 -2.19
CA VAL A 847 14.40 -38.17 -1.99
C VAL A 847 13.41 -37.78 -3.09
N TYR A 848 13.88 -37.09 -4.14
CA TYR A 848 13.07 -36.63 -5.29
C TYR A 848 11.87 -35.76 -4.88
N ALA A 849 12.04 -34.94 -3.82
CA ALA A 849 11.04 -33.95 -3.43
C ALA A 849 10.97 -32.77 -4.40
N ALA A 850 12.07 -32.47 -5.08
CA ALA A 850 12.12 -31.55 -6.22
C ALA A 850 12.20 -32.37 -7.50
N TYR A 851 11.34 -32.08 -8.48
CA TYR A 851 11.27 -32.84 -9.74
C TYR A 851 10.65 -31.99 -10.85
N HIS A 852 10.92 -32.35 -12.11
CA HIS A 852 10.30 -31.69 -13.26
C HIS A 852 8.96 -32.34 -13.63
N THR A 853 7.93 -31.53 -13.83
CA THR A 853 6.61 -31.99 -14.32
C THR A 853 6.62 -32.14 -15.84
N ARG A 854 5.63 -32.87 -16.39
CA ARG A 854 5.43 -33.00 -17.84
C ARG A 854 5.13 -31.67 -18.56
N GLU A 855 4.77 -30.63 -17.82
CA GLU A 855 4.37 -29.30 -18.34
C GLU A 855 5.47 -28.24 -18.18
N GLY A 856 6.67 -28.65 -17.76
CA GLY A 856 7.82 -27.75 -17.63
C GLY A 856 7.93 -27.00 -16.30
N LEU A 857 7.08 -27.31 -15.32
CA LEU A 857 7.21 -26.77 -13.97
C LEU A 857 8.18 -27.62 -13.15
N ASN A 858 9.13 -26.96 -12.47
CA ASN A 858 9.79 -27.53 -11.31
C ASN A 858 8.77 -27.69 -10.16
N GLY A 859 8.41 -28.92 -9.82
CA GLY A 859 7.55 -29.29 -8.71
C GLY A 859 8.30 -29.33 -7.38
N GLN A 860 7.61 -28.98 -6.29
CA GLN A 860 8.09 -29.17 -4.92
C GLN A 860 7.04 -29.95 -4.14
N VAL A 861 7.38 -31.19 -3.79
CA VAL A 861 6.53 -32.08 -2.99
C VAL A 861 6.92 -31.89 -1.53
N TYR A 862 6.11 -31.15 -0.77
CA TYR A 862 6.46 -30.71 0.58
C TYR A 862 6.65 -31.88 1.56
N ASN A 863 5.72 -32.84 1.57
CA ASN A 863 5.73 -34.01 2.46
C ASN A 863 6.86 -35.02 2.16
N ARG A 864 7.50 -34.95 0.98
CA ARG A 864 8.65 -35.79 0.63
C ARG A 864 9.98 -35.16 1.06
N CYS A 865 10.00 -33.85 1.33
CA CYS A 865 11.22 -33.14 1.67
C CYS A 865 11.71 -33.52 3.07
N VAL A 866 12.94 -34.05 3.15
CA VAL A 866 13.58 -34.43 4.44
C VAL A 866 14.55 -33.35 4.95
N GLY A 867 14.54 -32.15 4.35
CA GLY A 867 15.26 -31.00 4.88
C GLY A 867 16.79 -31.01 4.75
N THR A 868 17.37 -31.70 3.76
CA THR A 868 18.83 -31.69 3.52
C THR A 868 19.35 -30.30 3.11
N ARG A 869 18.48 -29.44 2.58
CA ARG A 869 18.75 -28.06 2.12
C ARG A 869 19.66 -27.91 0.90
N TYR A 870 20.24 -28.99 0.36
CA TYR A 870 21.15 -28.92 -0.80
C TYR A 870 20.48 -28.24 -2.02
N CYS A 871 19.20 -28.52 -2.28
CA CYS A 871 18.48 -27.88 -3.39
C CYS A 871 18.43 -26.33 -3.31
N GLY A 872 18.57 -25.75 -2.12
CA GLY A 872 18.72 -24.30 -1.95
C GLY A 872 20.13 -23.79 -2.22
N ASN A 873 21.15 -24.58 -1.92
CA ASN A 873 22.56 -24.26 -2.23
C ASN A 873 22.83 -24.32 -3.73
N ASN A 874 22.32 -25.36 -4.41
CA ASN A 874 22.57 -25.55 -5.84
C ASN A 874 21.65 -24.70 -6.73
N CYS A 875 20.70 -23.94 -6.15
CA CYS A 875 19.87 -23.01 -6.89
C CYS A 875 20.63 -21.69 -7.06
N PRO A 876 21.05 -21.30 -8.28
CA PRO A 876 21.88 -20.11 -8.48
C PRO A 876 21.17 -18.81 -8.09
N TYR A 877 19.83 -18.83 -8.05
CA TYR A 877 19.01 -17.67 -7.69
C TYR A 877 18.72 -17.58 -6.18
N HIS A 878 19.05 -18.61 -5.38
CA HIS A 878 18.73 -18.70 -3.94
C HIS A 878 17.25 -18.40 -3.60
N VAL A 879 16.34 -18.94 -4.42
CA VAL A 879 14.88 -18.76 -4.33
C VAL A 879 14.13 -19.94 -3.70
N ARG A 880 14.86 -20.96 -3.23
CA ARG A 880 14.28 -21.98 -2.34
C ARG A 880 14.41 -21.52 -0.88
N LYS A 881 13.29 -21.51 -0.16
CA LYS A 881 13.21 -21.06 1.23
C LYS A 881 13.01 -22.25 2.14
N PHE A 882 13.73 -22.30 3.25
CA PHE A 882 13.68 -23.43 4.17
C PHE A 882 12.90 -23.06 5.42
N ASN A 883 11.95 -23.90 5.83
CA ASN A 883 11.25 -23.72 7.09
C ASN A 883 12.13 -24.11 8.27
N TRP A 884 12.63 -23.11 8.99
CA TRP A 884 13.49 -23.29 10.14
C TRP A 884 12.74 -23.64 11.42
N PHE A 885 11.44 -23.35 11.46
CA PHE A 885 10.58 -23.54 12.63
C PHE A 885 9.21 -24.05 12.19
N ASN A 886 8.42 -24.49 13.16
CA ASN A 886 6.99 -24.66 12.94
C ASN A 886 6.31 -23.30 13.13
N TYR A 887 5.86 -22.71 12.02
CA TYR A 887 5.16 -21.43 12.04
C TYR A 887 3.67 -21.66 12.31
N THR A 888 3.11 -20.86 13.21
CA THR A 888 1.71 -20.93 13.60
C THR A 888 1.02 -19.61 13.33
N TRP A 889 -0.27 -19.66 13.02
CA TRP A 889 -1.13 -18.50 12.86
C TRP A 889 -2.03 -18.43 14.08
N THR A 890 -1.93 -17.33 14.84
CA THR A 890 -2.78 -17.12 16.01
C THR A 890 -4.23 -16.96 15.56
N ALA A 891 -5.15 -17.76 16.11
CA ALA A 891 -6.55 -17.66 15.75
C ALA A 891 -7.11 -16.24 15.98
N PRO A 892 -7.88 -15.67 15.04
CA PRO A 892 -8.44 -16.32 13.85
C PRO A 892 -7.62 -16.13 12.55
N LEU A 893 -6.33 -15.73 12.61
CA LEU A 893 -5.51 -15.53 11.40
C LEU A 893 -5.34 -16.80 10.57
N ASP A 894 -5.54 -17.98 11.15
CA ASP A 894 -5.56 -19.26 10.44
C ASP A 894 -6.72 -19.36 9.44
N LEU A 895 -7.82 -18.61 9.64
CA LEU A 895 -8.93 -18.53 8.69
C LEU A 895 -8.57 -17.85 7.37
N GLN A 896 -7.43 -17.18 7.28
CA GLN A 896 -6.96 -16.60 6.02
C GLN A 896 -6.33 -17.65 5.09
N LEU A 897 -6.01 -18.85 5.60
CA LEU A 897 -5.21 -19.82 4.87
C LEU A 897 -5.98 -20.42 3.70
N ASN A 898 -5.36 -20.41 2.52
CA ASN A 898 -5.88 -20.99 1.30
C ASN A 898 -5.91 -22.54 1.43
N PRO A 899 -7.09 -23.19 1.42
CA PRO A 899 -7.18 -24.63 1.62
C PRO A 899 -6.66 -25.44 0.42
N ASP A 900 -6.50 -24.79 -0.75
CA ASP A 900 -5.95 -25.43 -1.94
C ASP A 900 -4.39 -25.53 -1.89
N VAL A 901 -3.75 -24.98 -0.85
CA VAL A 901 -2.29 -24.96 -0.68
C VAL A 901 -1.89 -25.53 0.67
N THR A 902 -0.99 -26.51 0.67
CA THR A 902 -0.45 -27.11 1.90
C THR A 902 0.15 -26.05 2.83
N VAL A 903 -0.15 -26.10 4.12
CA VAL A 903 0.59 -25.37 5.16
C VAL A 903 1.80 -26.21 5.54
N ARG A 904 3.01 -25.64 5.44
CA ARG A 904 4.24 -26.43 5.56
C ARG A 904 4.74 -26.42 7.01
N GLN A 905 5.35 -27.54 7.39
CA GLN A 905 5.96 -27.72 8.70
C GLN A 905 7.46 -27.36 8.67
N LEU A 906 8.07 -27.40 9.86
CA LEU A 906 9.51 -27.39 10.07
C LEU A 906 10.23 -28.38 9.13
N GLY A 907 11.41 -28.00 8.63
CA GLY A 907 12.30 -28.93 7.94
C GLY A 907 12.02 -29.10 6.44
N VAL A 908 11.07 -28.33 5.89
CA VAL A 908 10.65 -28.44 4.49
C VAL A 908 11.20 -27.27 3.66
N MET A 909 11.59 -27.56 2.42
CA MET A 909 11.90 -26.54 1.42
C MET A 909 10.66 -26.10 0.67
N GLU A 910 10.56 -24.79 0.45
CA GLU A 910 9.53 -24.10 -0.29
C GLU A 910 10.12 -23.31 -1.45
N LYS A 911 9.27 -22.94 -2.40
CA LYS A 911 9.63 -22.09 -3.54
C LYS A 911 8.36 -21.60 -4.23
N CYS A 912 8.49 -20.57 -5.07
CA CYS A 912 7.45 -20.25 -6.05
C CYS A 912 7.10 -21.50 -6.89
N THR A 913 5.80 -21.79 -7.01
CA THR A 913 5.23 -22.93 -7.75
C THR A 913 4.49 -22.50 -9.02
N MET A 914 4.62 -21.24 -9.44
CA MET A 914 3.75 -20.61 -10.45
C MET A 914 2.25 -20.70 -10.11
N CYS A 915 1.92 -20.62 -8.82
CA CYS A 915 0.55 -20.79 -8.31
C CYS A 915 -0.11 -22.05 -8.86
N VAL A 916 0.55 -23.20 -8.71
CA VAL A 916 0.10 -24.50 -9.27
C VAL A 916 -1.36 -24.84 -8.94
N GLN A 917 -1.86 -24.44 -7.77
CA GLN A 917 -3.26 -24.58 -7.37
C GLN A 917 -4.23 -23.87 -8.33
N ARG A 918 -3.83 -22.71 -8.88
CA ARG A 918 -4.59 -21.99 -9.90
C ARG A 918 -4.45 -22.63 -11.28
N ILE A 919 -3.28 -23.20 -11.60
CA ILE A 919 -3.04 -23.96 -12.85
C ILE A 919 -4.00 -25.15 -12.90
N GLU A 920 -4.05 -25.96 -11.85
CA GLU A 920 -4.89 -27.15 -11.79
C GLU A 920 -6.39 -26.79 -11.77
N GLY A 921 -6.77 -25.69 -11.09
CA GLY A 921 -8.14 -25.17 -11.15
C GLY A 921 -8.57 -24.80 -12.57
N ALA A 922 -7.72 -24.06 -13.29
CA ALA A 922 -8.01 -23.66 -14.67
C ALA A 922 -8.03 -24.86 -15.64
N LYS A 923 -7.13 -25.82 -15.48
CA LYS A 923 -7.14 -27.07 -16.26
C LYS A 923 -8.42 -27.88 -16.02
N SER A 924 -8.90 -27.94 -14.78
CA SER A 924 -10.16 -28.63 -14.46
C SER A 924 -11.34 -27.96 -15.14
N ALA A 925 -11.47 -26.64 -15.03
CA ALA A 925 -12.52 -25.87 -15.71
C ALA A 925 -12.46 -25.99 -17.24
N ALA A 926 -11.26 -25.97 -17.83
CA ALA A 926 -11.07 -26.13 -19.26
C ALA A 926 -11.46 -27.54 -19.74
N ARG A 927 -11.10 -28.58 -18.97
CA ARG A 927 -11.48 -29.97 -19.24
C ARG A 927 -13.00 -30.17 -19.19
N GLU A 928 -13.68 -29.59 -18.20
CA GLU A 928 -15.15 -29.63 -18.09
C GLU A 928 -15.81 -28.93 -19.29
N ALA A 929 -15.21 -27.84 -19.78
CA ALA A 929 -15.65 -27.14 -20.97
C ALA A 929 -15.19 -27.78 -22.30
N GLY A 930 -14.52 -28.94 -22.27
CA GLY A 930 -14.07 -29.66 -23.46
C GLY A 930 -13.04 -28.91 -24.31
N ARG A 931 -12.23 -28.02 -23.72
CA ARG A 931 -11.26 -27.17 -24.42
C ARG A 931 -9.91 -27.12 -23.69
N PRO A 932 -8.80 -26.75 -24.36
CA PRO A 932 -7.55 -26.45 -23.66
C PRO A 932 -7.64 -25.16 -22.86
N VAL A 933 -6.69 -24.97 -21.95
CA VAL A 933 -6.49 -23.69 -21.25
C VAL A 933 -6.01 -22.64 -22.26
N ARG A 934 -6.67 -21.48 -22.26
CA ARG A 934 -6.41 -20.32 -23.12
C ARG A 934 -5.67 -19.24 -22.33
N ASP A 935 -5.01 -18.33 -23.04
CA ASP A 935 -4.41 -17.16 -22.41
C ASP A 935 -5.47 -16.34 -21.64
N GLY A 936 -5.15 -15.96 -20.41
CA GLY A 936 -6.08 -15.27 -19.52
C GLY A 936 -7.07 -16.14 -18.74
N ASP A 937 -7.23 -17.44 -19.03
CA ASP A 937 -8.06 -18.35 -18.20
C ASP A 937 -7.55 -18.44 -16.75
N MET A 938 -6.28 -18.15 -16.52
CA MET A 938 -5.65 -18.12 -15.21
C MET A 938 -4.63 -17.00 -15.13
N GLN A 939 -4.63 -16.31 -13.99
CA GLN A 939 -3.55 -15.41 -13.60
C GLN A 939 -2.97 -15.83 -12.26
N THR A 940 -1.64 -15.80 -12.17
CA THR A 940 -0.93 -16.00 -10.91
C THR A 940 -1.19 -14.82 -9.97
N ALA A 941 -1.08 -15.03 -8.66
CA ALA A 941 -1.31 -13.95 -7.68
C ALA A 941 -0.38 -12.74 -7.91
N CYS A 942 0.89 -12.98 -8.27
CA CYS A 942 1.85 -11.91 -8.55
C CYS A 942 1.56 -11.16 -9.87
N GLN A 943 0.98 -11.82 -10.87
CA GLN A 943 0.51 -11.18 -12.11
C GLN A 943 -0.73 -10.33 -11.88
N GLN A 944 -1.76 -10.91 -11.25
CA GLN A 944 -3.07 -10.29 -11.08
C GLN A 944 -2.98 -9.00 -10.25
N THR A 945 -2.15 -9.00 -9.21
CA THR A 945 -2.02 -7.84 -8.31
C THR A 945 -1.25 -6.66 -8.90
N CYS A 946 -0.49 -6.86 -10.00
CA CYS A 946 0.52 -5.92 -10.45
C CYS A 946 -0.11 -4.74 -11.22
N PRO A 947 -0.10 -3.49 -10.68
CA PRO A 947 -0.75 -2.35 -11.34
C PRO A 947 -0.12 -1.99 -12.69
N THR A 948 1.17 -2.22 -12.85
CA THR A 948 1.89 -1.94 -14.10
C THR A 948 1.87 -3.09 -15.10
N ARG A 949 1.31 -4.25 -14.72
CA ARG A 949 1.31 -5.48 -15.52
C ARG A 949 2.71 -5.89 -15.97
N ALA A 950 3.69 -5.76 -15.07
CA ALA A 950 5.07 -6.14 -15.31
C ALA A 950 5.24 -7.67 -15.43
N ILE A 951 4.44 -8.45 -14.69
CA ILE A 951 4.51 -9.91 -14.70
C ILE A 951 3.41 -10.46 -15.62
N THR A 952 3.77 -11.34 -16.55
CA THR A 952 2.83 -12.06 -17.43
C THR A 952 3.10 -13.55 -17.34
N PHE A 953 2.08 -14.36 -17.02
CA PHE A 953 2.16 -15.81 -17.01
C PHE A 953 1.25 -16.41 -18.06
N GLY A 954 1.63 -17.57 -18.62
CA GLY A 954 0.79 -18.30 -19.57
C GLY A 954 1.48 -19.51 -20.18
N ASN A 955 0.87 -20.07 -21.22
CA ASN A 955 1.41 -21.20 -21.97
C ASN A 955 2.34 -20.73 -23.09
N ARG A 956 3.66 -20.88 -22.92
CA ARG A 956 4.68 -20.52 -23.94
C ARG A 956 4.58 -21.32 -25.23
N LYS A 957 3.92 -22.49 -25.22
CA LYS A 957 3.70 -23.30 -26.42
C LYS A 957 2.63 -22.69 -27.33
N ASP A 958 1.71 -21.91 -26.76
CA ASP A 958 0.74 -21.15 -27.53
C ASP A 958 1.41 -19.87 -28.07
N GLY A 959 1.66 -19.84 -29.38
CA GLY A 959 2.28 -18.70 -30.07
C GLY A 959 1.46 -17.42 -30.00
N GLU A 960 0.16 -17.52 -29.75
CA GLU A 960 -0.72 -16.35 -29.61
C GLU A 960 -0.75 -15.78 -28.19
N SER A 961 -0.31 -16.55 -27.19
CA SER A 961 -0.26 -16.09 -25.81
C SER A 961 0.66 -14.89 -25.62
N LEU A 962 0.28 -13.99 -24.71
CA LEU A 962 1.07 -12.81 -24.42
C LEU A 962 2.47 -13.17 -23.91
N VAL A 963 2.58 -14.21 -23.06
CA VAL A 963 3.89 -14.65 -22.55
C VAL A 963 4.81 -15.15 -23.66
N SER A 964 4.28 -15.84 -24.68
CA SER A 964 5.08 -16.29 -25.81
C SER A 964 5.60 -15.10 -26.61
N LYS A 965 4.72 -14.15 -26.96
CA LYS A 965 5.06 -12.91 -27.66
C LYS A 965 6.14 -12.10 -26.92
N LEU A 966 5.99 -11.93 -25.60
CA LEU A 966 6.97 -11.20 -24.79
C LEU A 966 8.30 -11.96 -24.66
N SER A 967 8.29 -13.29 -24.51
CA SER A 967 9.53 -14.06 -24.40
C SER A 967 10.41 -14.01 -25.66
N HIS A 968 9.81 -13.75 -26.83
CA HIS A 968 10.51 -13.54 -28.10
C HIS A 968 10.78 -12.05 -28.41
N SER A 969 10.48 -11.13 -27.49
CA SER A 969 10.82 -9.71 -27.65
C SER A 969 12.32 -9.53 -27.85
N ALA A 970 12.71 -8.53 -28.65
CA ALA A 970 14.12 -8.18 -28.85
C ALA A 970 14.80 -7.68 -27.55
N ARG A 971 14.03 -7.23 -26.55
CA ARG A 971 14.52 -6.89 -25.20
C ARG A 971 14.62 -8.10 -24.27
N SER A 972 14.22 -9.29 -24.70
CA SER A 972 14.13 -10.48 -23.86
C SER A 972 15.50 -11.06 -23.55
N TYR A 973 15.75 -11.38 -22.27
CA TYR A 973 16.95 -12.06 -21.80
C TYR A 973 16.62 -13.04 -20.65
N HIS A 974 17.57 -13.91 -20.34
CA HIS A 974 17.51 -14.80 -19.17
C HIS A 974 18.57 -14.37 -18.16
N VAL A 975 18.18 -14.27 -16.89
CA VAL A 975 19.13 -13.99 -15.80
C VAL A 975 20.06 -15.19 -15.63
N LEU A 976 21.37 -14.95 -15.54
CA LEU A 976 22.42 -15.97 -15.45
C LEU A 976 22.35 -17.00 -16.60
N HIS A 977 22.13 -16.51 -17.83
CA HIS A 977 22.01 -17.33 -19.03
C HIS A 977 23.24 -18.24 -19.22
N GLU A 978 24.43 -17.73 -18.94
CA GLU A 978 25.73 -18.39 -19.06
C GLU A 978 25.83 -19.73 -18.31
N LEU A 979 25.00 -19.95 -17.28
CA LEU A 979 24.95 -21.21 -16.54
C LEU A 979 24.22 -22.35 -17.28
N GLY A 980 23.55 -22.07 -18.40
CA GLY A 980 22.86 -23.08 -19.19
C GLY A 980 21.66 -23.73 -18.48
N THR A 981 21.05 -23.06 -17.49
CA THR A 981 19.90 -23.60 -16.72
C THR A 981 18.58 -23.63 -17.51
N LEU A 982 18.53 -22.93 -18.64
CA LEU A 982 17.37 -22.77 -19.51
C LEU A 982 16.08 -22.40 -18.73
N PRO A 983 15.99 -21.18 -18.16
CA PRO A 983 14.84 -20.74 -17.37
C PRO A 983 13.50 -20.79 -18.12
N GLY A 984 12.43 -21.16 -17.40
CA GLY A 984 11.05 -20.98 -17.85
C GLY A 984 10.58 -19.52 -17.82
N VAL A 985 11.38 -18.64 -17.22
CA VAL A 985 11.11 -17.21 -17.05
C VAL A 985 12.00 -16.38 -17.95
N SER A 986 11.42 -15.40 -18.64
CA SER A 986 12.13 -14.42 -19.47
C SER A 986 12.01 -13.03 -18.84
N TYR A 987 13.03 -12.19 -18.98
CA TYR A 987 13.02 -10.82 -18.49
C TYR A 987 13.13 -9.86 -19.66
N LEU A 988 12.47 -8.70 -19.61
CA LEU A 988 12.67 -7.64 -20.59
C LEU A 988 13.53 -6.53 -19.98
N LYS A 989 14.58 -6.12 -20.70
CA LYS A 989 15.51 -5.06 -20.26
C LYS A 989 14.78 -3.75 -19.96
N LYS A 990 15.18 -3.04 -18.90
CA LYS A 990 14.73 -1.66 -18.63
C LYS A 990 15.15 -0.73 -19.76
N VAL A 991 14.32 0.22 -20.16
CA VAL A 991 14.66 1.19 -21.18
C VAL A 991 15.05 2.51 -20.52
N VAL A 992 16.28 2.97 -20.75
CA VAL A 992 16.84 4.17 -20.14
C VAL A 992 17.10 5.25 -21.18
N ARG A 993 17.06 6.52 -20.79
CA ARG A 993 17.28 7.65 -21.70
C ARG A 993 18.76 7.93 -21.97
N ALA A 994 19.60 7.73 -20.97
CA ALA A 994 21.03 7.95 -21.03
C ALA A 994 21.76 6.76 -20.42
N GLU A 995 23.00 6.56 -20.85
CA GLU A 995 23.89 5.57 -20.26
C GLU A 995 24.14 5.89 -18.78
N PRO A 996 23.94 4.94 -17.84
CA PRO A 996 24.38 5.11 -16.48
C PRO A 996 25.91 5.31 -16.46
N ALA A 997 26.38 6.40 -15.86
CA ALA A 997 27.80 6.69 -15.79
C ALA A 997 28.55 5.60 -14.98
N GLY A 998 29.52 4.94 -15.61
CA GLY A 998 30.25 3.81 -15.00
C GLY A 998 29.57 2.44 -15.16
N GLY A 999 28.41 2.37 -15.82
CA GLY A 999 27.80 1.10 -16.19
C GLY A 999 28.58 0.46 -17.34
N HIS A 1000 29.01 -0.80 -17.17
CA HIS A 1000 29.61 -1.58 -18.24
C HIS A 1000 28.53 -2.14 -19.18
N GLY A 1001 27.81 -1.25 -19.87
CA GLY A 1001 27.07 -1.65 -21.06
C GLY A 1001 28.08 -1.95 -22.17
N LYS A 1002 28.48 -3.21 -22.35
CA LYS A 1002 29.28 -3.57 -23.53
C LYS A 1002 28.49 -3.27 -24.79
N ALA A 1003 28.75 -2.11 -25.36
CA ALA A 1003 28.43 -1.80 -26.73
C ALA A 1003 29.16 -2.82 -27.63
N GLY A 1004 28.40 -3.72 -28.24
CA GLY A 1004 28.86 -4.60 -29.31
C GLY A 1004 29.60 -5.85 -28.86
N HIS A 1005 28.87 -6.96 -28.77
CA HIS A 1005 29.28 -8.19 -29.43
C HIS A 1005 28.10 -8.75 -30.21
#